data_AF-A0A7S2JUF9-F1
#
_entry.id   AF-A0A7S2JUF9-F1
#
_cell.length_a   1.000
_cell.length_b   1.000
_cell.length_c   1.000
_cell.angle_alpha   90.00
_cell.angle_beta   90.00
_cell.angle_gamma   90.00
#
_symmetry.space_group_name_H-M   'P 1'
#
loop_
_entity.id
_entity.type
_entity.pdbx_description
1 polymer ?
#
loop_
_entity_poly.entity_id
_entity_poly.type
_entity_poly.pdbx_seq_one_letter_code
_entity_poly.pdbx_strand_id
1 'polypeptide(L)'
;MHRAVTWWTTLGMAAFVHAAADCASRCPANKGFDPDTDCDRHQGTVVNFLYGDNGYMSSVFTGMADDFRQCTGLEVALSTSPFSTLTADVKADLEGGRIVDGYQVKLTDFQVFTEGLEDLTPLIRSQPRPGYMEWFDILFTVREKLLAFDQIVYALPQDADFEQMMVREDLLTAHGKTIPRTWDEWADLSEYFHGKDLNGDGTPDFGSCLPTRSWSRDYHFFSIVAPMVQVAEEGIFFDEHDMKPLFRSPAYRHALGLYKRIMLSSPFSEGDVSHDWFAMRAKFMQGECALYMDLPGLLKVVDLQGVARTNASGAAVWRPSYPDGTYWPPARIAPPGSAQVLDRANNSMVFCTAERCPNAVADELSGLLINKATYWATGGWGLVVSKYSPATNKDAIFHWFAWMNRPEQSTVTAVTPGYFDPWRKSHLSARDTMAANGWGWRQMEQYFSITLEATGMRSNAAMDLRMPGSSEYKAAWRSSQLLLLGKREKQCDPSASSTACDPLNFEDVPPEEVLTEDGLMDEMSRAWEAVTETHGGTLSQLRMYRRSLGLGELPNQILCQHFFTLANAEARGTCIPSCARGTAWDRTALQCAPCGPGFYAPTTGLFECVPCEPNSFSAGNGSVGCTSCAAGHYAAEPGQSECSACAAGKYQGETQRKPCSECSPGTFSAMEGATACT
;
A
#
# COMPACT_ATOMS: atom_id res chain seq x y z
N MET A 1 2.39 -76.01 7.57
CA MET A 1 1.93 -74.84 8.35
C MET A 1 2.75 -74.74 9.61
N HIS A 2 3.05 -73.51 10.03
CA HIS A 2 3.91 -73.12 11.15
C HIS A 2 5.42 -73.26 10.96
N ARG A 3 6.10 -72.11 10.91
CA ARG A 3 7.40 -71.97 11.57
C ARG A 3 7.43 -70.70 12.39
N ALA A 4 7.69 -70.91 13.67
CA ALA A 4 7.90 -69.91 14.69
C ALA A 4 9.20 -69.14 14.42
N VAL A 5 9.13 -67.84 14.72
CA VAL A 5 10.22 -66.88 14.71
C VAL A 5 11.02 -67.04 16.01
N THR A 6 12.34 -67.11 15.90
CA THR A 6 13.29 -66.99 17.02
C THR A 6 14.02 -65.66 16.89
N TRP A 7 14.10 -64.94 18.01
CA TRP A 7 14.73 -63.64 18.18
C TRP A 7 16.24 -63.77 18.41
N TRP A 8 17.04 -62.88 17.80
CA TRP A 8 18.34 -62.46 18.33
C TRP A 8 18.53 -60.94 18.15
N THR A 9 18.57 -60.26 19.30
CA THR A 9 19.41 -59.10 19.69
C THR A 9 19.44 -57.82 18.83
N THR A 10 18.78 -56.81 19.37
CA THR A 10 19.17 -55.39 19.50
C THR A 10 20.56 -55.01 18.97
N LEU A 11 20.59 -54.32 17.83
CA LEU A 11 21.60 -53.33 17.47
C LEU A 11 20.98 -51.95 17.67
N GLY A 12 21.52 -51.20 18.63
CA GLY A 12 21.11 -49.83 18.88
C GLY A 12 21.29 -48.97 17.63
N MET A 13 20.27 -48.18 17.32
CA MET A 13 20.43 -47.01 16.45
C MET A 13 21.43 -46.08 17.12
N ALA A 14 22.68 -46.14 16.68
CA ALA A 14 23.63 -45.08 16.94
C ALA A 14 23.10 -43.83 16.23
N ALA A 15 22.63 -42.86 17.00
CA ALA A 15 22.56 -41.48 16.53
C ALA A 15 23.99 -41.09 16.15
N PHE A 16 24.28 -41.04 14.85
CA PHE A 16 25.52 -40.45 14.35
C PHE A 16 25.46 -38.95 14.65
N VAL A 17 25.95 -38.58 15.82
CA VAL A 17 26.40 -37.21 16.08
C VAL A 17 27.62 -37.03 15.19
N HIS A 18 27.46 -36.36 14.04
CA HIS A 18 28.58 -35.97 13.21
C HIS A 18 29.49 -35.06 14.05
N ALA A 19 30.78 -35.35 14.09
CA ALA A 19 31.74 -34.51 14.80
C ALA A 19 31.83 -33.13 14.14
N ALA A 20 32.02 -32.05 14.91
CA ALA A 20 32.12 -30.67 14.41
C ALA A 20 33.11 -30.46 13.25
N ALA A 21 34.14 -31.33 13.13
CA ALA A 21 35.09 -31.33 12.02
C ALA A 21 34.50 -31.69 10.65
N ASP A 22 33.43 -32.49 10.59
CA ASP A 22 32.72 -32.84 9.35
C ASP A 22 31.84 -31.69 8.86
N CYS A 23 31.31 -30.90 9.79
CA CYS A 23 30.44 -29.78 9.46
C CYS A 23 31.16 -28.62 8.77
N ALA A 24 32.36 -28.26 9.28
CA ALA A 24 33.19 -27.24 8.65
C ALA A 24 33.61 -27.60 7.21
N SER A 25 33.67 -28.90 6.87
CA SER A 25 33.92 -29.35 5.50
C SER A 25 32.68 -29.36 4.59
N ARG A 26 31.46 -29.40 5.18
CA ARG A 26 30.18 -29.36 4.43
C ARG A 26 29.68 -27.94 4.21
N CYS A 27 29.85 -27.05 5.20
CA CYS A 27 29.38 -25.68 5.11
C CYS A 27 30.17 -24.91 4.03
N PRO A 28 29.51 -24.31 3.03
CA PRO A 28 30.21 -23.55 2.00
C PRO A 28 31.06 -22.42 2.58
N ALA A 29 32.35 -22.40 2.20
CA ALA A 29 33.25 -21.32 2.57
C ALA A 29 32.74 -19.98 1.98
N ASN A 30 32.91 -18.88 2.73
CA ASN A 30 32.49 -17.52 2.34
C ASN A 30 30.97 -17.27 2.28
N LYS A 31 30.15 -18.16 2.88
CA LYS A 31 28.70 -17.96 3.01
C LYS A 31 28.28 -17.56 4.44
N GLY A 32 29.20 -17.04 5.24
CA GLY A 32 28.89 -16.46 6.56
C GLY A 32 28.37 -17.44 7.62
N PHE A 33 28.46 -18.76 7.38
CA PHE A 33 28.07 -19.78 8.35
C PHE A 33 28.98 -19.77 9.57
N ASP A 34 28.38 -19.96 10.74
CA ASP A 34 29.07 -20.24 11.99
C ASP A 34 28.87 -21.73 12.34
N PRO A 35 29.91 -22.57 12.20
CA PRO A 35 29.80 -24.00 12.47
C PRO A 35 29.35 -24.33 13.89
N ASP A 36 29.56 -23.45 14.87
CA ASP A 36 29.18 -23.73 16.26
C ASP A 36 27.68 -23.52 16.49
N THR A 37 27.02 -22.66 15.71
CA THR A 37 25.60 -22.31 15.91
C THR A 37 24.67 -22.73 14.79
N ASP A 38 25.19 -22.93 13.57
CA ASP A 38 24.38 -23.16 12.38
C ASP A 38 24.38 -24.64 11.98
N CYS A 39 25.44 -25.36 12.34
CA CYS A 39 25.66 -26.75 11.95
C CYS A 39 24.54 -27.69 12.42
N ASP A 40 23.94 -28.44 11.48
CA ASP A 40 22.91 -29.45 11.72
C ASP A 40 21.73 -28.97 12.60
N ARG A 41 21.60 -27.64 12.80
CA ARG A 41 20.65 -27.01 13.73
C ARG A 41 19.21 -27.40 13.43
N HIS A 42 18.92 -27.65 12.16
CA HIS A 42 17.58 -27.93 11.64
C HIS A 42 17.47 -29.35 11.07
N GLN A 43 18.41 -30.24 11.40
CA GLN A 43 18.46 -31.60 10.87
C GLN A 43 17.13 -32.34 11.03
N GLY A 44 16.57 -32.82 9.91
CA GLY A 44 15.31 -33.55 9.89
C GLY A 44 14.05 -32.67 9.92
N THR A 45 14.21 -31.35 9.84
CA THR A 45 13.11 -30.39 9.69
C THR A 45 12.84 -30.14 8.21
N VAL A 46 11.56 -30.10 7.83
CA VAL A 46 11.10 -29.72 6.49
C VAL A 46 10.20 -28.51 6.63
N VAL A 47 10.46 -27.47 5.85
CA VAL A 47 9.62 -26.26 5.77
C VAL A 47 9.14 -26.03 4.35
N ASN A 48 7.96 -25.45 4.19
CA ASN A 48 7.38 -25.11 2.89
C ASN A 48 7.50 -23.61 2.62
N PHE A 49 7.96 -23.23 1.44
CA PHE A 49 8.10 -21.83 1.02
C PHE A 49 7.38 -21.58 -0.31
N LEU A 50 6.38 -20.69 -0.28
CA LEU A 50 5.65 -20.24 -1.47
C LEU A 50 6.19 -18.90 -1.97
N TYR A 51 6.59 -18.84 -3.24
CA TYR A 51 7.10 -17.62 -3.85
C TYR A 51 6.60 -17.38 -5.27
N GLY A 52 6.79 -16.16 -5.75
CA GLY A 52 6.49 -15.73 -7.09
C GLY A 52 7.60 -16.12 -8.07
N ASP A 53 7.27 -16.74 -9.19
CA ASP A 53 8.26 -17.11 -10.19
C ASP A 53 7.87 -16.76 -11.63
N ASN A 54 8.90 -16.39 -12.40
CA ASN A 54 8.85 -16.17 -13.85
C ASN A 54 9.99 -16.91 -14.58
N GLY A 55 10.64 -17.88 -13.91
CA GLY A 55 11.75 -18.68 -14.42
C GLY A 55 13.12 -18.29 -13.86
N TYR A 56 13.29 -17.06 -13.36
CA TYR A 56 14.56 -16.62 -12.75
C TYR A 56 14.66 -16.96 -11.27
N MET A 57 13.59 -16.73 -10.49
CA MET A 57 13.60 -16.85 -9.03
C MET A 57 13.82 -18.30 -8.57
N SER A 58 13.27 -19.26 -9.32
CA SER A 58 13.49 -20.69 -9.06
C SER A 58 14.96 -21.07 -8.96
N SER A 59 15.80 -20.53 -9.86
CA SER A 59 17.24 -20.84 -9.87
C SER A 59 17.96 -20.29 -8.63
N VAL A 60 17.57 -19.09 -8.18
CA VAL A 60 18.16 -18.39 -7.04
C VAL A 60 17.81 -19.12 -5.74
N PHE A 61 16.52 -19.39 -5.51
CA PHE A 61 16.09 -20.04 -4.27
C PHE A 61 16.52 -21.49 -4.17
N THR A 62 16.57 -22.23 -5.28
CA THR A 62 17.09 -23.60 -5.28
C THR A 62 18.55 -23.63 -4.84
N GLY A 63 19.40 -22.76 -5.41
CA GLY A 63 20.80 -22.67 -5.01
C GLY A 63 20.98 -22.26 -3.54
N MET A 64 20.19 -21.28 -3.07
CA MET A 64 20.22 -20.84 -1.66
C MET A 64 19.72 -21.91 -0.69
N ALA A 65 18.70 -22.69 -1.06
CA ALA A 65 18.21 -23.81 -0.27
C ALA A 65 19.27 -24.92 -0.18
N ASP A 66 19.93 -25.26 -1.29
CA ASP A 66 20.99 -26.27 -1.33
C ASP A 66 22.23 -25.89 -0.49
N ASP A 67 22.67 -24.63 -0.58
CA ASP A 67 23.78 -24.10 0.24
C ASP A 67 23.44 -24.20 1.74
N PHE A 68 22.21 -23.84 2.12
CA PHE A 68 21.76 -23.83 3.51
C PHE A 68 21.54 -25.24 4.07
N ARG A 69 20.96 -26.13 3.27
CA ARG A 69 20.72 -27.53 3.61
C ARG A 69 22.02 -28.28 3.92
N GLN A 70 23.06 -28.06 3.14
CA GLN A 70 24.37 -28.70 3.33
C GLN A 70 24.97 -28.44 4.72
N CYS A 71 24.78 -27.24 5.25
CA CYS A 71 25.32 -26.82 6.54
C CYS A 71 24.36 -27.12 7.71
N THR A 72 23.07 -26.84 7.54
CA THR A 72 22.09 -26.83 8.65
C THR A 72 21.21 -28.08 8.73
N GLY A 73 21.16 -28.88 7.66
CA GLY A 73 20.26 -30.03 7.55
C GLY A 73 18.78 -29.68 7.30
N LEU A 74 18.45 -28.40 7.08
CA LEU A 74 17.09 -27.96 6.74
C LEU A 74 16.71 -28.33 5.32
N GLU A 75 15.59 -29.02 5.15
CA GLU A 75 14.96 -29.23 3.84
C GLU A 75 13.90 -28.14 3.57
N VAL A 76 14.05 -27.41 2.47
CA VAL A 76 13.10 -26.37 2.05
C VAL A 76 12.32 -26.87 0.83
N ALA A 77 11.04 -27.16 1.03
CA ALA A 77 10.12 -27.49 -0.05
C ALA A 77 9.64 -26.21 -0.75
N LEU A 78 10.15 -25.99 -1.96
CA LEU A 78 9.86 -24.82 -2.79
C LEU A 78 8.57 -25.00 -3.60
N SER A 79 7.64 -24.05 -3.48
CA SER A 79 6.42 -23.97 -4.29
C SER A 79 6.28 -22.59 -4.94
N THR A 80 5.63 -22.54 -6.11
CA THR A 80 5.58 -21.33 -6.93
C THR A 80 4.16 -20.94 -7.29
N SER A 81 3.92 -19.63 -7.38
CA SER A 81 2.75 -19.04 -8.04
C SER A 81 3.21 -17.94 -9.02
N PRO A 82 2.45 -17.62 -10.08
CA PRO A 82 2.69 -16.41 -10.85
C PRO A 82 2.67 -15.15 -9.95
N PHE A 83 3.57 -14.20 -10.21
CA PHE A 83 3.62 -12.93 -9.46
C PHE A 83 2.29 -12.16 -9.45
N SER A 84 1.46 -12.32 -10.49
CA SER A 84 0.15 -11.69 -10.61
C SER A 84 -0.90 -12.26 -9.65
N THR A 85 -0.77 -13.53 -9.24
CA THR A 85 -1.74 -14.24 -8.37
C THR A 85 -1.19 -14.50 -6.97
N LEU A 86 0.12 -14.35 -6.75
CA LEU A 86 0.79 -14.69 -5.50
C LEU A 86 0.10 -14.11 -4.25
N THR A 87 -0.25 -12.82 -4.24
CA THR A 87 -0.92 -12.21 -3.07
C THR A 87 -2.27 -12.88 -2.75
N ALA A 88 -3.04 -13.27 -3.77
CA ALA A 88 -4.31 -13.94 -3.57
C ALA A 88 -4.11 -15.38 -3.06
N ASP A 89 -3.10 -16.08 -3.58
CA ASP A 89 -2.78 -17.44 -3.15
C ASP A 89 -2.26 -17.48 -1.70
N VAL A 90 -1.43 -16.51 -1.30
CA VAL A 90 -0.96 -16.36 0.09
C VAL A 90 -2.14 -16.14 1.04
N LYS A 91 -3.06 -15.23 0.69
CA LYS A 91 -4.27 -14.99 1.50
C LYS A 91 -5.13 -16.23 1.63
N ALA A 92 -5.40 -16.91 0.51
CA ALA A 92 -6.21 -18.12 0.49
C ALA A 92 -5.61 -19.24 1.35
N ASP A 93 -4.29 -19.38 1.36
CA ASP A 93 -3.60 -20.36 2.21
C ASP A 93 -3.70 -20.02 3.71
N LEU A 94 -3.45 -18.75 4.07
CA LEU A 94 -3.56 -18.25 5.44
C LEU A 94 -4.99 -18.38 6.00
N GLU A 95 -6.01 -18.16 5.18
CA GLU A 95 -7.43 -18.28 5.55
C GLU A 95 -7.93 -19.74 5.52
N GLY A 96 -7.42 -20.55 4.59
CA GLY A 96 -7.76 -21.97 4.41
C GLY A 96 -7.22 -22.89 5.50
N GLY A 97 -6.40 -22.34 6.41
CA GLY A 97 -5.99 -22.97 7.66
C GLY A 97 -4.82 -23.93 7.55
N ARG A 98 -3.85 -23.74 6.62
CA ARG A 98 -2.81 -24.76 6.38
C ARG A 98 -1.43 -24.35 5.80
N ILE A 99 -0.51 -25.31 6.01
CA ILE A 99 0.68 -25.86 5.30
C ILE A 99 1.91 -24.99 4.98
N VAL A 100 1.82 -23.77 4.48
CA VAL A 100 3.04 -23.06 4.07
C VAL A 100 3.68 -22.34 5.25
N ASP A 101 5.00 -22.51 5.43
CA ASP A 101 5.73 -21.98 6.59
C ASP A 101 6.23 -20.55 6.36
N GLY A 102 6.59 -20.22 5.12
CA GLY A 102 6.97 -18.88 4.72
C GLY A 102 6.47 -18.52 3.34
N TYR A 103 6.29 -17.22 3.11
CA TYR A 103 5.77 -16.69 1.86
C TYR A 103 6.63 -15.53 1.36
N GLN A 104 6.74 -15.42 0.04
CA GLN A 104 7.09 -14.15 -0.58
C GLN A 104 5.82 -13.30 -0.73
N VAL A 105 5.90 -12.02 -0.39
CA VAL A 105 4.79 -11.06 -0.49
C VAL A 105 5.26 -9.73 -1.06
N LYS A 106 4.36 -8.94 -1.64
CA LYS A 106 4.63 -7.53 -1.93
C LYS A 106 4.69 -6.73 -0.63
N LEU A 107 5.69 -5.86 -0.50
CA LEU A 107 5.93 -5.06 0.69
C LEU A 107 4.90 -3.95 0.92
N THR A 108 4.07 -3.62 -0.08
CA THR A 108 2.91 -2.72 0.08
C THR A 108 1.57 -3.43 0.22
N ASP A 109 1.51 -4.75 0.06
CA ASP A 109 0.22 -5.46 0.08
C ASP A 109 0.01 -6.30 1.36
N PHE A 110 1.07 -6.74 2.05
CA PHE A 110 0.94 -7.65 3.19
C PHE A 110 0.17 -7.06 4.38
N GLN A 111 0.11 -5.72 4.47
CA GLN A 111 -0.52 -4.98 5.56
C GLN A 111 -1.99 -5.37 5.76
N VAL A 112 -2.67 -5.80 4.69
CA VAL A 112 -4.10 -6.16 4.72
C VAL A 112 -4.37 -7.57 5.24
N PHE A 113 -3.34 -8.36 5.57
CA PHE A 113 -3.47 -9.72 6.13
C PHE A 113 -2.43 -10.02 7.23
N THR A 114 -1.98 -9.00 7.94
CA THR A 114 -0.99 -9.11 9.04
C THR A 114 -1.44 -10.01 10.18
N GLU A 115 -2.74 -10.26 10.35
CA GLU A 115 -3.27 -11.15 11.40
C GLU A 115 -2.78 -12.60 11.28
N GLY A 116 -2.48 -13.04 10.06
CA GLY A 116 -1.93 -14.36 9.74
C GLY A 116 -0.40 -14.44 9.74
N LEU A 117 0.30 -13.32 9.96
CA LEU A 117 1.75 -13.24 9.88
C LEU A 117 2.41 -13.22 11.26
N GLU A 118 3.58 -13.83 11.37
CA GLU A 118 4.37 -13.84 12.60
C GLU A 118 5.01 -12.47 12.86
N ASP A 119 5.03 -12.06 14.14
CA ASP A 119 5.84 -10.91 14.58
C ASP A 119 7.33 -11.30 14.58
N LEU A 120 8.09 -10.75 13.63
CA LEU A 120 9.51 -11.01 13.49
C LEU A 120 10.37 -10.13 14.40
N THR A 121 9.80 -9.13 15.07
CA THR A 121 10.51 -8.21 15.96
C THR A 121 11.35 -8.93 17.03
N PRO A 122 10.83 -9.92 17.78
CA PRO A 122 11.63 -10.69 18.73
C PRO A 122 12.66 -11.59 18.04
N LEU A 123 12.32 -12.16 16.88
CA LEU A 123 13.19 -13.08 16.14
C LEU A 123 14.43 -12.36 15.59
N ILE A 124 14.27 -11.19 14.97
CA ILE A 124 15.39 -10.37 14.45
C ILE A 124 16.40 -10.00 15.54
N ARG A 125 15.93 -9.83 16.79
CA ARG A 125 16.79 -9.46 17.92
C ARG A 125 17.57 -10.64 18.51
N SER A 126 17.04 -11.86 18.39
CA SER A 126 17.50 -13.00 19.17
C SER A 126 17.93 -14.22 18.35
N GLN A 127 17.40 -14.39 17.15
CA GLN A 127 17.58 -15.58 16.32
C GLN A 127 18.32 -15.27 15.01
N PRO A 128 19.09 -16.24 14.48
CA PRO A 128 19.62 -17.40 15.20
C PRO A 128 20.58 -17.01 16.34
N ARG A 129 21.09 -15.77 16.30
CA ARG A 129 21.85 -15.08 17.35
C ARG A 129 21.75 -13.56 17.16
N PRO A 130 22.02 -12.72 18.18
CA PRO A 130 21.94 -11.28 18.05
C PRO A 130 22.83 -10.73 16.91
N GLY A 131 22.26 -9.86 16.07
CA GLY A 131 22.99 -9.21 14.99
C GLY A 131 23.23 -10.06 13.74
N TYR A 132 22.70 -11.28 13.67
CA TYR A 132 22.99 -12.24 12.59
C TYR A 132 22.81 -11.68 11.17
N MET A 133 21.73 -10.93 10.93
CA MET A 133 21.40 -10.37 9.62
C MET A 133 21.81 -8.90 9.42
N GLU A 134 22.53 -8.32 10.38
CA GLU A 134 22.92 -6.91 10.39
C GLU A 134 21.73 -5.97 10.10
N TRP A 135 20.69 -6.00 10.95
CA TRP A 135 19.42 -5.29 10.74
C TRP A 135 19.55 -3.79 10.38
N PHE A 136 20.55 -3.10 10.97
CA PHE A 136 20.77 -1.67 10.73
C PHE A 136 21.57 -1.33 9.46
N ASP A 137 22.06 -2.36 8.75
CA ASP A 137 22.60 -2.24 7.40
C ASP A 137 21.48 -2.13 6.34
N ILE A 138 20.27 -2.62 6.64
CA ILE A 138 19.08 -2.38 5.80
C ILE A 138 18.79 -0.87 5.77
N LEU A 139 18.54 -0.36 4.56
CA LEU A 139 18.27 1.04 4.29
C LEU A 139 17.03 1.53 5.06
N PHE A 140 17.05 2.78 5.52
CA PHE A 140 16.09 3.28 6.50
C PHE A 140 14.64 3.20 6.02
N THR A 141 14.33 3.72 4.83
CA THR A 141 12.97 3.67 4.27
C THR A 141 12.48 2.23 4.13
N VAL A 142 13.32 1.32 3.66
CA VAL A 142 12.95 -0.10 3.54
C VAL A 142 12.63 -0.66 4.93
N ARG A 143 13.56 -0.50 5.87
CA ARG A 143 13.45 -1.06 7.22
C ARG A 143 12.24 -0.54 8.00
N GLU A 144 12.02 0.77 7.97
CA GLU A 144 11.02 1.42 8.83
C GLU A 144 9.65 1.54 8.15
N LYS A 145 9.60 1.72 6.82
CA LYS A 145 8.33 1.96 6.11
C LYS A 145 7.80 0.73 5.39
N LEU A 146 8.66 -0.14 4.86
CA LEU A 146 8.22 -1.30 4.07
C LEU A 146 8.10 -2.57 4.90
N LEU A 147 9.07 -2.87 5.76
CA LEU A 147 9.12 -4.13 6.50
C LEU A 147 8.23 -4.17 7.75
N ALA A 148 7.80 -3.00 8.21
CA ALA A 148 7.02 -2.82 9.41
C ALA A 148 5.61 -2.30 9.10
N PHE A 149 4.66 -2.71 9.93
CA PHE A 149 3.32 -2.17 9.98
C PHE A 149 2.91 -2.02 11.44
N ASP A 150 2.48 -0.81 11.82
CA ASP A 150 2.12 -0.49 13.21
C ASP A 150 3.20 -0.84 14.23
N GLN A 151 4.45 -0.45 13.93
CA GLN A 151 5.64 -0.69 14.77
C GLN A 151 6.02 -2.17 14.96
N ILE A 152 5.34 -3.10 14.28
CA ILE A 152 5.67 -4.52 14.27
C ILE A 152 6.35 -4.86 12.94
N VAL A 153 7.49 -5.55 13.02
CA VAL A 153 8.18 -6.05 11.83
C VAL A 153 7.59 -7.39 11.41
N TYR A 154 7.06 -7.46 10.20
CA TYR A 154 6.42 -8.67 9.67
C TYR A 154 7.22 -9.34 8.55
N ALA A 155 8.09 -8.58 7.88
CA ALA A 155 8.81 -9.04 6.71
C ALA A 155 10.33 -8.85 6.84
N LEU A 156 11.09 -9.75 6.23
CA LEU A 156 12.48 -9.50 5.85
C LEU A 156 12.52 -9.04 4.39
N PRO A 157 13.44 -8.14 4.01
CA PRO A 157 13.50 -7.66 2.63
C PRO A 157 14.02 -8.77 1.71
N GLN A 158 13.58 -8.74 0.47
CA GLN A 158 14.17 -9.53 -0.61
C GLN A 158 14.48 -8.63 -1.79
N ASP A 159 13.66 -7.60 -1.97
CA ASP A 159 13.72 -6.64 -3.05
C ASP A 159 13.13 -5.30 -2.56
N ALA A 160 13.45 -4.19 -3.22
CA ALA A 160 13.05 -2.85 -2.78
C ALA A 160 12.73 -1.93 -3.97
N ASP A 161 11.54 -2.11 -4.53
CA ASP A 161 11.10 -1.45 -5.76
C ASP A 161 10.72 0.03 -5.53
N PHE A 162 11.39 0.90 -6.28
CA PHE A 162 11.04 2.31 -6.50
C PHE A 162 11.55 2.73 -7.87
N GLU A 163 10.95 3.73 -8.52
CA GLU A 163 11.38 4.09 -9.88
C GLU A 163 12.70 4.87 -9.90
N GLN A 164 13.53 4.60 -10.90
CA GLN A 164 14.70 5.40 -11.27
C GLN A 164 14.67 5.71 -12.77
N MET A 165 15.45 6.69 -13.19
CA MET A 165 15.40 7.18 -14.56
C MET A 165 16.75 7.06 -15.26
N MET A 166 16.72 7.00 -16.58
CA MET A 166 17.86 7.07 -17.49
C MET A 166 17.66 8.19 -18.50
N VAL A 167 18.71 8.97 -18.75
CA VAL A 167 18.70 10.07 -19.72
C VAL A 167 19.89 9.99 -20.67
N ARG A 168 19.65 10.28 -21.94
CA ARG A 168 20.66 10.39 -22.99
C ARG A 168 21.32 11.76 -22.96
N GLU A 169 22.37 11.91 -22.17
CA GLU A 169 23.09 13.19 -22.01
C GLU A 169 23.81 13.66 -23.27
N ASP A 170 24.16 12.74 -24.17
CA ASP A 170 24.72 13.07 -25.48
C ASP A 170 23.71 13.90 -26.29
N LEU A 171 22.42 13.52 -26.25
CA LEU A 171 21.34 14.29 -26.87
C LEU A 171 21.12 15.62 -26.16
N LEU A 172 21.14 15.63 -24.82
CA LEU A 172 20.98 16.87 -24.07
C LEU A 172 22.09 17.86 -24.42
N THR A 173 23.33 17.40 -24.46
CA THR A 173 24.49 18.24 -24.79
C THR A 173 24.42 18.75 -26.24
N ALA A 174 24.11 17.87 -27.19
CA ALA A 174 24.01 18.24 -28.61
C ALA A 174 22.92 19.30 -28.87
N HIS A 175 21.89 19.36 -28.03
CA HIS A 175 20.77 20.28 -28.18
C HIS A 175 20.75 21.43 -27.15
N GLY A 176 21.83 21.61 -26.36
CA GLY A 176 21.91 22.66 -25.35
C GLY A 176 20.83 22.55 -24.26
N LYS A 177 20.43 21.32 -23.91
CA LYS A 177 19.47 20.99 -22.85
C LYS A 177 20.20 20.55 -21.58
N THR A 178 19.47 20.51 -20.48
CA THR A 178 19.98 20.05 -19.17
C THR A 178 19.17 18.87 -18.68
N ILE A 179 19.72 18.13 -17.73
CA ILE A 179 19.03 17.02 -17.07
C ILE A 179 17.74 17.57 -16.41
N PRO A 180 16.57 16.93 -16.62
CA PRO A 180 15.32 17.39 -16.04
C PRO A 180 15.32 17.20 -14.52
N ARG A 181 14.96 18.27 -13.82
CA ARG A 181 14.82 18.33 -12.36
C ARG A 181 13.36 18.21 -11.94
N THR A 182 12.44 18.69 -12.78
CA THR A 182 10.99 18.62 -12.56
C THR A 182 10.28 17.79 -13.62
N TRP A 183 9.07 17.32 -13.29
CA TRP A 183 8.22 16.63 -14.24
C TRP A 183 7.78 17.50 -15.43
N ASP A 184 7.67 18.82 -15.22
CA ASP A 184 7.48 19.80 -16.30
C ASP A 184 8.64 19.75 -17.31
N GLU A 185 9.88 19.79 -16.83
CA GLU A 185 11.07 19.71 -17.69
C GLU A 185 11.18 18.34 -18.38
N TRP A 186 10.80 17.25 -17.72
CA TRP A 186 10.74 15.92 -18.33
C TRP A 186 9.73 15.89 -19.49
N ALA A 187 8.52 16.44 -19.30
CA ALA A 187 7.51 16.52 -20.34
C ALA A 187 7.97 17.40 -21.52
N ASP A 188 8.58 18.56 -21.24
CA ASP A 188 9.13 19.45 -22.27
C ASP A 188 10.23 18.77 -23.11
N LEU A 189 11.12 18.00 -22.46
CA LEU A 189 12.15 17.24 -23.15
C LEU A 189 11.56 16.07 -23.96
N SER A 190 10.54 15.41 -23.41
CA SER A 190 9.83 14.33 -24.11
C SER A 190 9.26 14.85 -25.44
N GLU A 191 8.49 15.94 -25.40
CA GLU A 191 7.92 16.54 -26.61
C GLU A 191 9.00 17.06 -27.56
N TYR A 192 10.10 17.61 -27.03
CA TYR A 192 11.17 18.15 -27.86
C TYR A 192 11.85 17.09 -28.72
N PHE A 193 12.17 15.93 -28.13
CA PHE A 193 12.88 14.85 -28.81
C PHE A 193 11.96 13.94 -29.61
N HIS A 194 10.67 13.90 -29.29
CA HIS A 194 9.71 13.09 -30.03
C HIS A 194 9.69 13.43 -31.53
N GLY A 195 9.73 12.40 -32.36
CA GLY A 195 9.73 12.51 -33.82
C GLY A 195 11.08 12.87 -34.46
N LYS A 196 12.15 13.00 -33.67
CA LYS A 196 13.52 13.17 -34.19
C LYS A 196 14.20 11.81 -34.36
N ASP A 197 15.17 11.71 -35.26
CA ASP A 197 16.05 10.55 -35.35
C ASP A 197 17.18 10.72 -34.31
N LEU A 198 17.13 9.92 -33.24
CA LEU A 198 18.01 9.98 -32.06
C LEU A 198 19.16 8.97 -32.15
N ASN A 199 19.05 8.00 -33.06
CA ASN A 199 20.01 6.91 -33.23
C ASN A 199 20.70 6.89 -34.62
N GLY A 200 20.29 7.76 -35.54
CA GLY A 200 20.84 7.92 -36.88
C GLY A 200 20.47 6.80 -37.86
N ASP A 201 19.29 6.17 -37.74
CA ASP A 201 18.77 5.19 -38.72
C ASP A 201 17.86 5.81 -39.78
N GLY A 202 17.52 7.09 -39.65
CA GLY A 202 16.58 7.80 -40.50
C GLY A 202 15.11 7.62 -40.13
N THR A 203 14.80 6.95 -39.01
CA THR A 203 13.46 6.76 -38.48
C THR A 203 13.18 7.75 -37.34
N PRO A 204 11.97 8.32 -37.25
CA PRO A 204 11.57 9.09 -36.08
C PRO A 204 11.56 8.21 -34.82
N ASP A 205 12.14 8.71 -33.72
CA ASP A 205 12.24 8.07 -32.42
C ASP A 205 11.37 8.80 -31.37
N PHE A 206 11.42 8.33 -30.12
CA PHE A 206 10.53 8.77 -29.04
C PHE A 206 11.22 9.70 -28.04
N GLY A 207 10.43 10.59 -27.45
CA GLY A 207 10.92 11.45 -26.38
C GLY A 207 11.20 10.67 -25.10
N SER A 208 10.19 9.91 -24.65
CA SER A 208 10.24 9.12 -23.42
C SER A 208 9.67 7.74 -23.65
N CYS A 209 10.36 6.69 -23.22
CA CYS A 209 9.89 5.32 -23.34
C CYS A 209 9.29 4.82 -22.02
N LEU A 210 8.02 5.13 -21.79
CA LEU A 210 7.27 4.56 -20.67
C LEU A 210 6.52 3.29 -21.12
N PRO A 211 6.53 2.20 -20.34
CA PRO A 211 5.69 1.02 -20.60
C PRO A 211 4.23 1.35 -20.91
N THR A 212 3.72 0.85 -22.04
CA THR A 212 2.34 1.10 -22.51
C THR A 212 1.41 -0.09 -22.22
N ARG A 213 1.94 -1.32 -22.34
CA ARG A 213 1.26 -2.60 -22.04
C ARG A 213 1.64 -3.13 -20.66
N SER A 214 1.43 -2.33 -19.62
CA SER A 214 1.87 -2.72 -18.29
C SER A 214 0.86 -2.34 -17.23
N TRP A 215 0.77 -3.22 -16.23
CA TRP A 215 0.13 -2.91 -14.95
C TRP A 215 0.77 -1.68 -14.28
N SER A 216 2.02 -1.34 -14.62
CA SER A 216 2.81 -0.23 -14.06
C SER A 216 2.45 1.17 -14.54
N ARG A 217 1.43 1.34 -15.41
CA ARG A 217 1.00 2.69 -15.81
C ARG A 217 0.57 3.55 -14.62
N ASP A 218 0.02 2.92 -13.58
CA ASP A 218 -0.24 3.58 -12.30
C ASP A 218 1.07 4.07 -11.64
N TYR A 219 2.18 3.32 -11.72
CA TYR A 219 3.46 3.69 -11.12
C TYR A 219 3.98 5.00 -11.71
N HIS A 220 3.99 5.10 -13.03
CA HIS A 220 4.45 6.29 -13.74
C HIS A 220 3.64 7.53 -13.36
N PHE A 221 2.31 7.40 -13.36
CA PHE A 221 1.45 8.52 -12.99
C PHE A 221 1.64 8.93 -11.53
N PHE A 222 1.69 7.96 -10.60
CA PHE A 222 1.85 8.27 -9.18
C PHE A 222 3.25 8.80 -8.86
N SER A 223 4.28 8.46 -9.63
CA SER A 223 5.59 9.12 -9.57
C SER A 223 5.58 10.57 -10.04
N ILE A 224 4.72 10.92 -11.01
CA ILE A 224 4.51 12.32 -11.43
C ILE A 224 3.81 13.12 -10.33
N VAL A 225 2.76 12.56 -9.74
CA VAL A 225 1.92 13.29 -8.76
C VAL A 225 2.56 13.38 -7.37
N ALA A 226 3.33 12.38 -6.95
CA ALA A 226 3.89 12.30 -5.61
C ALA A 226 4.65 13.57 -5.16
N PRO A 227 5.61 14.11 -5.93
CA PRO A 227 6.32 15.32 -5.53
C PRO A 227 5.46 16.60 -5.58
N MET A 228 4.26 16.55 -6.16
CA MET A 228 3.31 17.66 -6.18
C MET A 228 2.35 17.63 -5.00
N VAL A 229 2.18 16.49 -4.32
CA VAL A 229 1.13 16.30 -3.30
C VAL A 229 1.71 16.04 -1.91
N GLN A 230 2.80 15.28 -1.80
CA GLN A 230 3.36 14.91 -0.51
C GLN A 230 4.55 15.81 -0.14
N VAL A 231 4.44 16.53 0.97
CA VAL A 231 5.56 17.28 1.56
C VAL A 231 5.99 16.74 2.93
N ALA A 232 5.10 16.05 3.65
CA ALA A 232 5.40 15.47 4.97
C ALA A 232 4.55 14.21 5.31
N GLU A 233 4.84 13.06 4.70
CA GLU A 233 4.27 11.71 5.01
C GLU A 233 2.72 11.58 5.07
N GLU A 234 2.01 12.58 4.58
CA GLU A 234 0.56 12.74 4.46
C GLU A 234 -0.10 11.89 3.36
N GLY A 235 0.69 11.09 2.64
CA GLY A 235 0.25 10.24 1.54
C GLY A 235 -0.15 11.02 0.29
N ILE A 236 -0.44 10.32 -0.80
CA ILE A 236 -0.73 10.94 -2.11
C ILE A 236 -2.14 10.68 -2.61
N PHE A 237 -2.90 9.80 -1.94
CA PHE A 237 -4.12 9.22 -2.48
C PHE A 237 -5.40 9.85 -1.93
N PHE A 238 -5.47 9.98 -0.61
CA PHE A 238 -6.62 10.52 0.12
C PHE A 238 -6.15 11.62 1.07
N ASP A 239 -7.07 12.53 1.39
CA ASP A 239 -6.92 13.41 2.53
C ASP A 239 -6.93 12.57 3.82
N GLU A 240 -5.92 12.75 4.65
CA GLU A 240 -5.68 11.97 5.86
C GLU A 240 -6.65 12.31 7.00
N HIS A 241 -7.52 13.31 6.84
CA HIS A 241 -8.51 13.72 7.83
C HIS A 241 -9.92 13.26 7.52
N ASP A 242 -10.26 13.08 6.24
CA ASP A 242 -11.64 12.76 5.83
C ASP A 242 -11.79 11.68 4.76
N MET A 243 -10.68 11.05 4.31
CA MET A 243 -10.66 9.96 3.33
C MET A 243 -11.17 10.35 1.95
N LYS A 244 -11.32 11.65 1.64
CA LYS A 244 -11.68 12.06 0.28
C LYS A 244 -10.51 11.85 -0.67
N PRO A 245 -10.74 11.25 -1.86
CA PRO A 245 -9.69 11.13 -2.86
C PRO A 245 -9.14 12.50 -3.30
N LEU A 246 -7.83 12.61 -3.47
CA LEU A 246 -7.16 13.87 -3.82
C LEU A 246 -7.26 14.25 -5.32
N PHE A 247 -7.96 13.45 -6.13
CA PHE A 247 -8.08 13.65 -7.58
C PHE A 247 -8.57 15.05 -7.97
N ARG A 248 -9.51 15.65 -7.23
CA ARG A 248 -10.06 16.98 -7.54
C ARG A 248 -9.14 18.15 -7.15
N SER A 249 -7.87 17.88 -6.89
CA SER A 249 -6.86 18.91 -6.60
C SER A 249 -6.21 19.45 -7.89
N PRO A 250 -5.73 20.70 -7.88
CA PRO A 250 -4.98 21.24 -9.01
C PRO A 250 -3.65 20.50 -9.25
N ALA A 251 -3.07 19.85 -8.23
CA ALA A 251 -1.88 19.01 -8.38
C ALA A 251 -2.16 17.80 -9.28
N TYR A 252 -3.25 17.09 -9.04
CA TYR A 252 -3.67 15.96 -9.88
C TYR A 252 -4.01 16.40 -11.31
N ARG A 253 -4.69 17.54 -11.47
CA ARG A 253 -4.95 18.11 -12.81
C ARG A 253 -3.65 18.38 -13.57
N HIS A 254 -2.65 18.98 -12.91
CA HIS A 254 -1.35 19.25 -13.52
C HIS A 254 -0.61 17.97 -13.88
N ALA A 255 -0.56 17.00 -12.96
CA ALA A 255 0.04 15.70 -13.18
C ALA A 255 -0.61 14.95 -14.36
N LEU A 256 -1.94 15.01 -14.52
CA LEU A 256 -2.66 14.42 -15.64
C LEU A 256 -2.26 15.05 -16.98
N GLY A 257 -2.15 16.38 -17.02
CA GLY A 257 -1.66 17.09 -18.21
C GLY A 257 -0.25 16.66 -18.59
N LEU A 258 0.66 16.59 -17.62
CA LEU A 258 2.03 16.11 -17.83
C LEU A 258 2.08 14.66 -18.30
N TYR A 259 1.33 13.77 -17.63
CA TYR A 259 1.24 12.36 -17.99
C TYR A 259 0.77 12.19 -19.44
N LYS A 260 -0.27 12.91 -19.85
CA LYS A 260 -0.76 12.90 -21.24
C LYS A 260 0.31 13.33 -22.24
N ARG A 261 1.02 14.43 -21.97
CA ARG A 261 2.12 14.93 -22.83
C ARG A 261 3.25 13.89 -22.98
N ILE A 262 3.64 13.26 -21.86
CA ILE A 262 4.70 12.24 -21.85
C ILE A 262 4.26 10.99 -22.61
N MET A 263 3.04 10.49 -22.35
CA MET A 263 2.50 9.32 -23.04
C MET A 263 2.37 9.57 -24.55
N LEU A 264 1.88 10.73 -24.97
CA LEU A 264 1.80 11.11 -26.39
C LEU A 264 3.17 11.39 -27.04
N SER A 265 4.25 11.41 -26.26
CA SER A 265 5.64 11.50 -26.74
C SER A 265 6.41 10.17 -26.64
N SER A 266 5.69 9.08 -26.34
CA SER A 266 6.20 7.71 -26.21
C SER A 266 5.70 6.83 -27.36
N PRO A 267 6.12 5.55 -27.47
CA PRO A 267 5.57 4.61 -28.46
C PRO A 267 4.04 4.48 -28.45
N PHE A 268 3.37 4.90 -27.37
CA PHE A 268 1.91 5.01 -27.34
C PHE A 268 1.35 5.90 -28.47
N SER A 269 2.08 6.93 -28.90
CA SER A 269 1.66 7.88 -29.94
C SER A 269 1.40 7.22 -31.30
N GLU A 270 2.03 6.08 -31.55
CA GLU A 270 1.87 5.29 -32.78
C GLU A 270 0.69 4.31 -32.70
N GLY A 271 -0.05 4.34 -31.59
CA GLY A 271 -1.07 3.35 -31.27
C GLY A 271 -0.50 2.02 -30.78
N ASP A 272 0.82 1.91 -30.59
CA ASP A 272 1.46 0.70 -30.07
C ASP A 272 1.42 0.65 -28.54
N VAL A 273 0.40 -0.07 -28.10
CA VAL A 273 0.08 -0.32 -26.70
C VAL A 273 0.54 -1.70 -26.23
N SER A 274 1.50 -2.31 -26.94
CA SER A 274 1.97 -3.68 -26.68
C SER A 274 3.27 -3.77 -25.85
N HIS A 275 3.90 -2.63 -25.56
CA HIS A 275 5.21 -2.57 -24.96
C HIS A 275 5.18 -2.65 -23.43
N ASP A 276 5.71 -3.74 -22.87
CA ASP A 276 6.00 -3.87 -21.44
C ASP A 276 7.37 -3.24 -21.08
N TRP A 277 7.81 -3.46 -19.84
CA TRP A 277 9.13 -3.01 -19.36
C TRP A 277 10.29 -3.50 -20.24
N PHE A 278 10.28 -4.76 -20.67
CA PHE A 278 11.36 -5.34 -21.44
C PHE A 278 11.41 -4.75 -22.85
N ALA A 279 10.25 -4.59 -23.47
CA ALA A 279 10.14 -3.98 -24.79
C ALA A 279 10.59 -2.51 -24.79
N MET A 280 10.17 -1.72 -23.78
CA MET A 280 10.61 -0.32 -23.66
C MET A 280 12.09 -0.18 -23.36
N ARG A 281 12.64 -1.07 -22.54
CA ARG A 281 14.09 -1.10 -22.28
C ARG A 281 14.89 -1.38 -23.54
N ALA A 282 14.43 -2.34 -24.34
CA ALA A 282 15.05 -2.67 -25.61
C ALA A 282 15.07 -1.45 -26.54
N LYS A 283 13.97 -0.71 -26.65
CA LYS A 283 13.91 0.55 -27.42
C LYS A 283 14.93 1.57 -26.93
N PHE A 284 14.98 1.83 -25.63
CA PHE A 284 15.97 2.75 -25.06
C PHE A 284 17.40 2.30 -25.34
N MET A 285 17.69 1.00 -25.19
CA MET A 285 19.00 0.42 -25.48
C MET A 285 19.37 0.49 -26.97
N GLN A 286 18.41 0.42 -27.90
CA GLN A 286 18.66 0.63 -29.33
C GLN A 286 18.89 2.11 -29.68
N GLY A 287 18.65 3.02 -28.73
CA GLY A 287 18.81 4.46 -28.91
C GLY A 287 17.54 5.19 -29.34
N GLU A 288 16.40 4.50 -29.37
CA GLU A 288 15.11 4.99 -29.87
C GLU A 288 14.38 5.92 -28.87
N CYS A 289 15.00 6.23 -27.73
CA CYS A 289 14.40 7.14 -26.76
C CYS A 289 15.43 8.04 -26.08
N ALA A 290 15.07 9.29 -25.83
CA ALA A 290 15.92 10.23 -25.09
C ALA A 290 15.84 10.01 -23.57
N LEU A 291 14.67 9.65 -23.07
CA LEU A 291 14.36 9.49 -21.65
C LEU A 291 13.74 8.11 -21.39
N TYR A 292 14.07 7.52 -20.25
CA TYR A 292 13.59 6.20 -19.86
C TYR A 292 13.44 6.08 -18.35
N MET A 293 12.48 5.26 -17.92
CA MET A 293 12.16 5.00 -16.52
C MET A 293 12.04 3.49 -16.34
N ASP A 294 12.64 2.96 -15.27
CA ASP A 294 12.51 1.55 -14.88
C ASP A 294 12.89 1.35 -13.40
N LEU A 295 12.72 0.13 -12.90
CA LEU A 295 13.14 -0.26 -11.56
C LEU A 295 14.69 -0.37 -11.49
N PRO A 296 15.32 -0.07 -10.34
CA PRO A 296 16.76 0.02 -10.18
C PRO A 296 17.54 -1.19 -10.74
N GLY A 297 17.01 -2.38 -10.50
CA GLY A 297 17.51 -3.70 -10.83
C GLY A 297 17.37 -3.99 -12.30
N LEU A 298 16.22 -3.65 -12.87
CA LEU A 298 15.98 -3.71 -14.31
C LEU A 298 16.90 -2.77 -15.09
N LEU A 299 17.21 -1.59 -14.54
CA LEU A 299 18.14 -0.63 -15.14
C LEU A 299 19.61 -1.04 -15.11
N LYS A 300 20.01 -2.03 -14.29
CA LYS A 300 21.42 -2.47 -14.26
C LYS A 300 21.89 -2.96 -15.62
N VAL A 301 21.01 -3.56 -16.42
CA VAL A 301 21.37 -3.99 -17.78
C VAL A 301 21.74 -2.80 -18.66
N VAL A 302 21.08 -1.66 -18.47
CA VAL A 302 21.37 -0.42 -19.19
C VAL A 302 22.70 0.17 -18.73
N ASP A 303 22.99 0.14 -17.42
CA ASP A 303 24.32 0.52 -16.93
C ASP A 303 25.42 -0.37 -17.52
N LEU A 304 25.24 -1.69 -17.49
CA LEU A 304 26.29 -2.63 -17.87
C LEU A 304 26.50 -2.76 -19.38
N GLN A 305 25.42 -2.68 -20.17
CA GLN A 305 25.48 -2.89 -21.62
C GLN A 305 25.47 -1.58 -22.41
N GLY A 306 24.94 -0.51 -21.80
CA GLY A 306 24.78 0.78 -22.45
C GLY A 306 23.71 0.81 -23.53
N VAL A 307 23.65 1.95 -24.20
CA VAL A 307 22.86 2.22 -25.41
C VAL A 307 23.72 1.98 -26.65
N ALA A 308 23.25 1.11 -27.53
CA ALA A 308 23.85 0.77 -28.81
C ALA A 308 22.82 0.19 -29.76
N ARG A 309 22.73 0.73 -30.98
CA ARG A 309 21.94 0.11 -32.05
C ARG A 309 22.67 -1.11 -32.57
N THR A 310 22.01 -2.25 -32.62
CA THR A 310 22.59 -3.52 -33.07
C THR A 310 21.93 -4.03 -34.35
N ASN A 311 22.71 -4.65 -35.23
CA ASN A 311 22.15 -5.36 -36.39
C ASN A 311 21.61 -6.75 -36.02
N ALA A 312 21.07 -7.48 -36.99
CA ALA A 312 20.54 -8.84 -36.80
C ALA A 312 21.56 -9.87 -36.27
N SER A 313 22.87 -9.62 -36.40
CA SER A 313 23.92 -10.46 -35.80
C SER A 313 24.29 -10.06 -34.37
N GLY A 314 23.62 -9.06 -33.78
CA GLY A 314 23.93 -8.51 -32.47
C GLY A 314 25.15 -7.59 -32.44
N ALA A 315 25.72 -7.25 -33.60
CA ALA A 315 26.88 -6.37 -33.68
C ALA A 315 26.42 -4.91 -33.57
N ALA A 316 27.06 -4.13 -32.71
CA ALA A 316 26.78 -2.70 -32.59
C ALA A 316 27.16 -1.97 -33.90
N VAL A 317 26.18 -1.29 -34.49
CA VAL A 317 26.33 -0.49 -35.72
C VAL A 317 26.30 1.01 -35.46
N TRP A 318 25.82 1.42 -34.28
CA TRP A 318 25.87 2.81 -33.81
C TRP A 318 25.93 2.84 -32.28
N ARG A 319 26.62 3.85 -31.74
CA ARG A 319 26.64 4.18 -30.31
C ARG A 319 26.81 5.70 -30.12
N PRO A 320 26.25 6.28 -29.05
CA PRO A 320 26.57 7.64 -28.65
C PRO A 320 28.06 7.75 -28.27
N SER A 321 28.69 8.87 -28.64
CA SER A 321 30.11 9.10 -28.39
C SER A 321 30.40 10.55 -28.00
N TYR A 322 31.36 10.72 -27.11
CA TYR A 322 31.95 12.02 -26.80
C TYR A 322 32.68 12.59 -28.03
N PRO A 323 32.99 13.91 -28.04
CA PRO A 323 33.77 14.52 -29.11
C PRO A 323 35.15 13.87 -29.35
N ASP A 324 35.70 13.18 -28.36
CA ASP A 324 36.96 12.42 -28.46
C ASP A 324 36.79 11.00 -29.04
N GLY A 325 35.55 10.62 -29.41
CA GLY A 325 35.21 9.32 -29.96
C GLY A 325 35.01 8.21 -28.93
N THR A 326 35.17 8.50 -27.63
CA THR A 326 34.90 7.51 -26.58
C THR A 326 33.39 7.33 -26.36
N TYR A 327 32.99 6.17 -25.84
CA TYR A 327 31.58 5.85 -25.62
C TYR A 327 30.95 6.79 -24.59
N TRP A 328 29.77 7.34 -24.91
CA TRP A 328 29.01 8.20 -24.01
C TRP A 328 27.85 7.41 -23.37
N PRO A 329 28.00 6.93 -22.12
CA PRO A 329 26.95 6.16 -21.46
C PRO A 329 25.74 7.05 -21.11
N PRO A 330 24.51 6.50 -21.06
CA PRO A 330 23.38 7.22 -20.49
C PRO A 330 23.65 7.55 -19.01
N ALA A 331 23.03 8.60 -18.50
CA ALA A 331 23.08 8.94 -17.08
C ALA A 331 21.85 8.40 -16.35
N ARG A 332 22.10 7.72 -15.24
CA ARG A 332 21.08 7.39 -14.25
C ARG A 332 20.79 8.62 -13.41
N ILE A 333 19.51 8.96 -13.21
CA ILE A 333 19.07 10.11 -12.41
C ILE A 333 17.92 9.72 -11.46
N ALA A 334 17.77 10.48 -10.37
CA ALA A 334 16.63 10.36 -9.48
C ALA A 334 15.34 10.81 -10.21
N PRO A 335 14.16 10.29 -9.82
CA PRO A 335 12.89 10.80 -10.33
C PRO A 335 12.81 12.34 -10.26
N PRO A 336 12.26 12.99 -11.29
CA PRO A 336 11.99 14.42 -11.24
C PRO A 336 11.09 14.80 -10.06
N GLY A 337 11.28 16.01 -9.55
CA GLY A 337 10.50 16.56 -8.46
C GLY A 337 9.47 17.58 -8.94
N SER A 338 9.05 18.45 -8.03
CA SER A 338 8.18 19.58 -8.35
C SER A 338 8.61 20.85 -7.61
N ALA A 339 8.62 21.99 -8.30
CA ALA A 339 8.83 23.30 -7.66
C ALA A 339 7.56 23.82 -6.94
N GLN A 340 6.39 23.28 -7.28
CA GLN A 340 5.11 23.62 -6.68
C GLN A 340 4.44 22.39 -6.06
N VAL A 341 3.79 22.59 -4.92
CA VAL A 341 3.12 21.55 -4.15
C VAL A 341 1.69 21.97 -3.81
N LEU A 342 0.85 20.98 -3.53
CA LEU A 342 -0.52 21.18 -3.09
C LEU A 342 -0.53 21.76 -1.67
N ASP A 343 -1.12 22.94 -1.53
CA ASP A 343 -1.65 23.40 -0.26
C ASP A 343 -3.04 22.77 -0.06
N ARG A 344 -3.11 21.69 0.74
CA ARG A 344 -4.36 20.96 1.01
C ARG A 344 -5.45 21.85 1.61
N ALA A 345 -5.07 22.79 2.47
CA ALA A 345 -6.04 23.65 3.18
C ALA A 345 -6.77 24.61 2.24
N ASN A 346 -6.06 25.13 1.23
CA ASN A 346 -6.59 26.08 0.26
C ASN A 346 -6.92 25.45 -1.11
N ASN A 347 -6.64 24.15 -1.28
CA ASN A 347 -6.73 23.41 -2.54
C ASN A 347 -6.09 24.17 -3.72
N SER A 348 -4.85 24.59 -3.56
CA SER A 348 -4.11 25.42 -4.53
C SER A 348 -2.66 24.97 -4.69
N MET A 349 -2.05 25.24 -5.85
CA MET A 349 -0.61 25.00 -6.06
C MET A 349 0.20 26.19 -5.55
N VAL A 350 1.21 25.91 -4.73
CA VAL A 350 2.09 26.93 -4.14
C VAL A 350 3.55 26.52 -4.29
N PHE A 351 4.46 27.48 -4.46
CA PHE A 351 5.89 27.20 -4.54
C PHE A 351 6.44 26.60 -3.24
N CYS A 352 7.43 25.73 -3.35
CA CYS A 352 8.15 25.21 -2.20
C CYS A 352 8.95 26.29 -1.48
N THR A 353 8.92 26.21 -0.16
CA THR A 353 9.80 26.95 0.75
C THR A 353 10.48 25.94 1.68
N ALA A 354 11.54 26.33 2.39
CA ALA A 354 12.19 25.44 3.34
C ALA A 354 11.25 25.00 4.48
N GLU A 355 10.25 25.82 4.81
CA GLU A 355 9.22 25.48 5.80
C GLU A 355 8.18 24.52 5.24
N ARG A 356 7.71 24.75 4.01
CA ARG A 356 6.65 23.93 3.39
C ARG A 356 7.18 22.59 2.88
N CYS A 357 8.38 22.58 2.33
CA CYS A 357 9.02 21.42 1.71
C CYS A 357 10.38 21.18 2.38
N PRO A 358 10.41 20.66 3.62
CA PRO A 358 11.64 20.55 4.42
C PRO A 358 12.68 19.60 3.80
N ASN A 359 12.24 18.68 2.94
CA ASN A 359 13.09 17.72 2.23
C ASN A 359 13.36 18.13 0.77
N ALA A 360 13.01 19.36 0.37
CA ALA A 360 13.28 19.84 -0.98
C ALA A 360 14.78 20.07 -1.21
N VAL A 361 15.20 19.84 -2.45
CA VAL A 361 16.57 20.08 -2.91
C VAL A 361 16.61 21.41 -3.66
N ALA A 362 17.57 22.28 -3.35
CA ALA A 362 17.76 23.51 -4.10
C ALA A 362 18.33 23.21 -5.48
N ASP A 363 17.68 23.72 -6.52
CA ASP A 363 18.25 23.73 -7.86
C ASP A 363 19.41 24.74 -7.91
N GLU A 364 20.57 24.27 -8.36
CA GLU A 364 21.81 25.08 -8.38
C GLU A 364 21.73 26.26 -9.35
N LEU A 365 20.91 26.14 -10.42
CA LEU A 365 20.82 27.17 -11.47
C LEU A 365 19.79 28.26 -11.13
N SER A 366 18.58 27.85 -10.75
CA SER A 366 17.46 28.77 -10.49
C SER A 366 17.33 29.19 -9.03
N GLY A 367 17.91 28.43 -8.09
CA GLY A 367 17.69 28.60 -6.65
C GLY A 367 16.31 28.15 -6.17
N LEU A 368 15.47 27.60 -7.06
CA LEU A 368 14.16 27.06 -6.69
C LEU A 368 14.33 25.81 -5.82
N LEU A 369 13.49 25.68 -4.80
CA LEU A 369 13.40 24.45 -4.03
C LEU A 369 12.52 23.45 -4.76
N ILE A 370 13.07 22.28 -5.06
CA ILE A 370 12.41 21.18 -5.75
C ILE A 370 12.03 20.12 -4.72
N ASN A 371 10.73 19.96 -4.46
CA ASN A 371 10.24 18.87 -3.64
C ASN A 371 10.55 17.53 -4.29
N LYS A 372 11.10 16.61 -3.49
CA LYS A 372 11.34 15.23 -3.88
C LYS A 372 10.40 14.35 -3.05
N ALA A 373 9.66 13.48 -3.72
CA ALA A 373 8.84 12.45 -3.09
C ALA A 373 8.83 11.22 -3.98
N THR A 374 9.90 10.42 -3.93
CA THR A 374 10.01 9.19 -4.71
C THR A 374 8.84 8.28 -4.37
N TYR A 375 8.12 7.84 -5.39
CA TYR A 375 7.01 6.91 -5.23
C TYR A 375 7.52 5.46 -5.17
N TRP A 376 7.10 4.74 -4.14
CA TRP A 376 7.46 3.35 -3.88
C TRP A 376 6.32 2.44 -4.33
N ALA A 377 6.19 2.30 -5.65
CA ALA A 377 5.23 1.41 -6.29
C ALA A 377 5.50 -0.04 -5.88
N THR A 378 4.52 -0.72 -5.29
CA THR A 378 4.62 -2.09 -4.74
C THR A 378 5.59 -2.31 -3.57
N GLY A 379 6.59 -1.44 -3.41
CA GLY A 379 7.63 -1.52 -2.39
C GLY A 379 8.59 -2.69 -2.54
N GLY A 380 8.47 -3.47 -3.62
CA GLY A 380 9.23 -4.69 -3.85
C GLY A 380 8.71 -5.90 -3.10
N TRP A 381 9.59 -6.86 -2.89
CA TRP A 381 9.28 -8.18 -2.36
C TRP A 381 9.89 -8.39 -0.99
N GLY A 382 9.11 -9.03 -0.11
CA GLY A 382 9.51 -9.40 1.23
C GLY A 382 9.23 -10.86 1.53
N LEU A 383 9.91 -11.38 2.54
CA LEU A 383 9.77 -12.72 3.06
C LEU A 383 9.05 -12.64 4.41
N VAL A 384 7.89 -13.31 4.53
CA VAL A 384 7.08 -13.34 5.76
C VAL A 384 6.91 -14.76 6.26
N VAL A 385 6.75 -14.91 7.58
CA VAL A 385 6.58 -16.22 8.22
C VAL A 385 5.12 -16.38 8.65
N SER A 386 4.56 -17.57 8.43
CA SER A 386 3.21 -17.90 8.88
C SER A 386 3.13 -17.90 10.40
N LYS A 387 2.14 -17.18 10.95
CA LYS A 387 1.82 -17.24 12.39
C LYS A 387 1.35 -18.63 12.82
N TYR A 388 0.83 -19.42 11.88
CA TYR A 388 0.23 -20.73 12.16
C TYR A 388 1.24 -21.89 12.12
N SER A 389 2.47 -21.64 11.68
CA SER A 389 3.52 -22.66 11.67
C SER A 389 3.90 -23.15 13.08
N PRO A 390 4.28 -24.43 13.23
CA PRO A 390 4.91 -24.92 14.46
C PRO A 390 6.14 -24.09 14.81
N ALA A 391 6.43 -23.92 16.11
CA ALA A 391 7.56 -23.12 16.57
C ALA A 391 8.92 -23.56 15.97
N THR A 392 9.11 -24.88 15.77
CA THR A 392 10.29 -25.45 15.11
C THR A 392 10.41 -24.98 13.66
N ASN A 393 9.30 -24.97 12.94
CA ASN A 393 9.26 -24.54 11.54
C ASN A 393 9.45 -23.03 11.43
N LYS A 394 8.87 -22.24 12.34
CA LYS A 394 9.08 -20.79 12.42
C LYS A 394 10.56 -20.44 12.59
N ASP A 395 11.25 -21.09 13.53
CA ASP A 395 12.69 -20.88 13.73
C ASP A 395 13.49 -21.29 12.48
N ALA A 396 13.14 -22.42 11.87
CA ALA A 396 13.81 -22.94 10.69
C ALA A 396 13.67 -22.04 9.45
N ILE A 397 12.44 -21.68 9.09
CA ILE A 397 12.18 -20.82 7.92
C ILE A 397 12.73 -19.40 8.14
N PHE A 398 12.58 -18.85 9.35
CA PHE A 398 13.15 -17.56 9.70
C PHE A 398 14.69 -17.58 9.61
N HIS A 399 15.35 -18.62 10.12
CA HIS A 399 16.80 -18.74 10.04
C HIS A 399 17.27 -18.76 8.57
N TRP A 400 16.60 -19.51 7.70
CA TRP A 400 16.92 -19.51 6.27
C TRP A 400 16.72 -18.12 5.62
N PHE A 401 15.59 -17.45 5.88
CA PHE A 401 15.34 -16.10 5.37
C PHE A 401 16.36 -15.07 5.88
N ALA A 402 16.73 -15.15 7.17
CA ALA A 402 17.72 -14.28 7.78
C ALA A 402 19.12 -14.52 7.19
N TRP A 403 19.48 -15.79 6.91
CA TRP A 403 20.74 -16.16 6.26
C TRP A 403 20.81 -15.65 4.82
N MET A 404 19.76 -15.84 4.02
CA MET A 404 19.71 -15.30 2.65
C MET A 404 19.85 -13.77 2.63
N ASN A 405 19.40 -13.12 3.70
CA ASN A 405 19.47 -11.69 3.85
C ASN A 405 20.82 -11.16 4.30
N ARG A 406 21.79 -12.00 4.67
CA ARG A 406 23.09 -11.51 5.11
C ARG A 406 23.89 -10.87 3.97
N PRO A 407 24.77 -9.89 4.25
CA PRO A 407 25.53 -9.20 3.22
C PRO A 407 26.32 -10.12 2.28
N GLU A 408 26.84 -11.25 2.78
CA GLU A 408 27.62 -12.21 2.01
C GLU A 408 26.82 -12.85 0.86
N GLN A 409 25.51 -13.06 1.07
CA GLN A 409 24.58 -13.61 0.07
C GLN A 409 23.93 -12.48 -0.72
N SER A 410 23.35 -11.52 -0.02
CA SER A 410 22.47 -10.52 -0.61
C SER A 410 23.21 -9.55 -1.52
N THR A 411 24.47 -9.23 -1.23
CA THR A 411 25.28 -8.34 -2.08
C THR A 411 25.49 -8.94 -3.46
N VAL A 412 25.82 -10.23 -3.55
CA VAL A 412 26.05 -10.90 -4.83
C VAL A 412 24.79 -10.82 -5.68
N THR A 413 23.63 -11.14 -5.09
CA THR A 413 22.33 -11.07 -5.74
C THR A 413 21.99 -9.64 -6.19
N ALA A 414 22.30 -8.63 -5.36
CA ALA A 414 21.94 -7.25 -5.61
C ALA A 414 22.85 -6.52 -6.60
N VAL A 415 24.11 -6.92 -6.80
CA VAL A 415 25.05 -6.20 -7.71
C VAL A 415 25.31 -6.90 -9.05
N THR A 416 24.95 -8.18 -9.15
CA THR A 416 25.01 -8.94 -10.40
C THR A 416 23.87 -8.50 -11.33
N PRO A 417 24.05 -8.54 -12.68
CA PRO A 417 22.93 -8.39 -13.60
C PRO A 417 21.77 -9.31 -13.23
N GLY A 418 20.62 -8.74 -12.90
CA GLY A 418 19.48 -9.44 -12.34
C GLY A 418 18.40 -8.48 -11.84
N TYR A 419 17.28 -9.04 -11.39
CA TYR A 419 16.06 -8.29 -11.09
C TYR A 419 16.06 -7.54 -9.77
N PHE A 420 16.88 -7.97 -8.80
CA PHE A 420 16.81 -7.47 -7.43
C PHE A 420 17.33 -6.04 -7.26
N ASP A 421 16.52 -5.17 -6.67
CA ASP A 421 16.86 -3.82 -6.24
C ASP A 421 17.70 -3.84 -4.96
N PRO A 422 18.39 -2.74 -4.60
CA PRO A 422 19.23 -2.70 -3.42
C PRO A 422 18.40 -2.33 -2.18
N TRP A 423 18.50 -3.12 -1.10
CA TRP A 423 17.87 -2.80 0.18
C TRP A 423 18.85 -2.57 1.34
N ARG A 424 20.17 -2.66 1.10
CA ARG A 424 21.22 -2.52 2.12
C ARG A 424 22.28 -1.49 1.76
N LYS A 425 22.91 -0.90 2.76
CA LYS A 425 24.09 -0.04 2.58
C LYS A 425 25.28 -0.84 2.07
N SER A 426 25.46 -2.07 2.54
CA SER A 426 26.49 -3.00 2.07
C SER A 426 26.44 -3.23 0.55
N HIS A 427 25.24 -3.37 -0.02
CA HIS A 427 25.03 -3.51 -1.47
C HIS A 427 25.59 -2.31 -2.23
N LEU A 428 25.38 -1.12 -1.68
CA LEU A 428 25.93 0.09 -2.23
C LEU A 428 27.45 0.05 -2.02
N SER A 429 28.00 -0.09 -0.82
CA SER A 429 29.46 -0.03 -0.63
C SER A 429 30.33 -1.12 -1.33
N ALA A 430 29.76 -2.13 -2.00
CA ALA A 430 30.45 -3.26 -2.62
C ALA A 430 31.20 -2.93 -3.95
N ARG A 431 32.06 -1.90 -3.95
CA ARG A 431 32.76 -1.38 -5.13
C ARG A 431 33.55 -2.44 -5.90
N ASP A 432 34.30 -3.30 -5.22
CA ASP A 432 35.13 -4.32 -5.88
C ASP A 432 34.26 -5.37 -6.60
N THR A 433 33.19 -5.82 -5.95
CA THR A 433 32.23 -6.76 -6.54
C THR A 433 31.51 -6.13 -7.73
N MET A 434 31.11 -4.87 -7.63
CA MET A 434 30.50 -4.14 -8.74
C MET A 434 31.47 -3.97 -9.91
N ALA A 435 32.70 -3.53 -9.65
CA ALA A 435 33.72 -3.39 -10.69
C ALA A 435 34.02 -4.74 -11.39
N ALA A 436 34.08 -5.84 -10.63
CA ALA A 436 34.24 -7.19 -11.17
C ALA A 436 33.06 -7.62 -12.07
N ASN A 437 31.87 -7.06 -11.85
CA ASN A 437 30.68 -7.26 -12.67
C ASN A 437 30.53 -6.25 -13.83
N GLY A 438 31.56 -5.43 -14.08
CA GLY A 438 31.61 -4.54 -15.24
C GLY A 438 31.03 -3.14 -15.03
N TRP A 439 30.69 -2.77 -13.79
CA TRP A 439 30.20 -1.43 -13.50
C TRP A 439 31.29 -0.37 -13.69
N GLY A 440 30.94 0.76 -14.31
CA GLY A 440 31.78 1.95 -14.38
C GLY A 440 31.68 2.81 -13.11
N TRP A 441 32.76 3.51 -12.74
CA TRP A 441 32.80 4.40 -11.56
C TRP A 441 31.62 5.37 -11.52
N ARG A 442 31.34 6.05 -12.63
CA ARG A 442 30.24 7.02 -12.75
C ARG A 442 28.88 6.39 -12.44
N GLN A 443 28.63 5.20 -12.97
CA GLN A 443 27.37 4.48 -12.80
C GLN A 443 27.19 4.06 -11.35
N MET A 444 28.26 3.57 -10.70
CA MET A 444 28.20 3.21 -9.29
C MET A 444 27.94 4.43 -8.40
N GLU A 445 28.52 5.59 -8.69
CA GLU A 445 28.26 6.81 -7.91
C GLU A 445 26.81 7.29 -8.08
N GLN A 446 26.29 7.30 -9.31
CA GLN A 446 24.89 7.65 -9.59
C GLN A 446 23.92 6.69 -8.89
N TYR A 447 24.15 5.38 -9.04
CA TYR A 447 23.31 4.35 -8.43
C TYR A 447 23.23 4.52 -6.91
N PHE A 448 24.32 4.94 -6.25
CA PHE A 448 24.34 5.06 -4.80
C PHE A 448 23.69 6.33 -4.32
N SER A 449 24.01 7.48 -4.93
CA SER A 449 23.45 8.76 -4.51
C SER A 449 21.93 8.76 -4.64
N ILE A 450 21.41 8.24 -5.74
CA ILE A 450 19.97 8.15 -6.03
C ILE A 450 19.29 7.18 -5.06
N THR A 451 19.89 6.01 -4.83
CA THR A 451 19.34 5.05 -3.87
C THR A 451 19.31 5.63 -2.45
N LEU A 452 20.38 6.31 -2.03
CA LEU A 452 20.43 6.92 -0.70
C LEU A 452 19.45 8.10 -0.55
N GLU A 453 19.21 8.88 -1.61
CA GLU A 453 18.17 9.92 -1.61
C GLU A 453 16.78 9.30 -1.36
N ALA A 454 16.43 8.24 -2.09
CA ALA A 454 15.13 7.59 -1.99
C ALA A 454 14.94 6.81 -0.67
N THR A 455 16.03 6.32 -0.06
CA THR A 455 15.98 5.37 1.06
C THR A 455 16.49 5.91 2.40
N GLY A 456 17.06 7.12 2.40
CA GLY A 456 17.65 7.72 3.58
C GLY A 456 16.62 8.20 4.60
N MET A 457 17.08 8.51 5.82
CA MET A 457 16.24 9.02 6.91
C MET A 457 15.50 10.32 6.59
N ARG A 458 15.98 11.11 5.63
CA ARG A 458 15.35 12.37 5.17
C ARG A 458 14.48 12.17 3.93
N SER A 459 14.28 10.92 3.50
CA SER A 459 13.48 10.63 2.33
C SER A 459 12.01 10.94 2.60
N ASN A 460 11.44 11.83 1.80
CA ASN A 460 10.00 12.08 1.73
C ASN A 460 9.29 11.05 0.81
N ALA A 461 9.69 9.79 0.90
CA ALA A 461 9.15 8.69 0.10
C ALA A 461 7.62 8.60 0.21
N ALA A 462 6.94 8.54 -0.94
CA ALA A 462 5.50 8.33 -1.04
C ALA A 462 5.23 6.83 -1.21
N MET A 463 4.45 6.25 -0.28
CA MET A 463 4.13 4.82 -0.29
C MET A 463 2.88 4.56 -1.13
N ASP A 464 2.83 3.41 -1.81
CA ASP A 464 1.64 2.87 -2.47
C ASP A 464 0.51 2.61 -1.44
N LEU A 465 -0.71 2.34 -1.91
CA LEU A 465 -1.85 1.98 -1.07
C LEU A 465 -1.61 0.65 -0.34
N ARG A 466 -1.62 0.68 0.99
CA ARG A 466 -1.43 -0.49 1.87
C ARG A 466 -2.65 -0.77 2.74
N MET A 467 -3.81 -0.78 2.10
CA MET A 467 -5.13 -0.86 2.73
C MET A 467 -6.06 -1.78 1.92
N PRO A 468 -7.12 -2.34 2.53
CA PRO A 468 -8.12 -3.14 1.81
C PRO A 468 -8.67 -2.40 0.59
N GLY A 469 -8.88 -3.14 -0.50
CA GLY A 469 -9.33 -2.57 -1.77
C GLY A 469 -8.22 -1.96 -2.63
N SER A 470 -6.94 -2.02 -2.23
CA SER A 470 -5.82 -1.41 -2.98
C SER A 470 -5.75 -1.87 -4.44
N SER A 471 -6.05 -3.14 -4.73
CA SER A 471 -6.10 -3.67 -6.09
C SER A 471 -7.24 -3.07 -6.90
N GLU A 472 -8.40 -2.89 -6.29
CA GLU A 472 -9.63 -2.33 -6.87
C GLU A 472 -9.50 -0.83 -7.12
N TYR A 473 -8.95 -0.07 -6.17
CA TYR A 473 -8.60 1.35 -6.36
C TYR A 473 -7.66 1.54 -7.56
N LYS A 474 -6.59 0.74 -7.63
CA LYS A 474 -5.63 0.80 -8.75
C LYS A 474 -6.23 0.27 -10.05
N ALA A 475 -7.12 -0.72 -10.02
CA ALA A 475 -7.82 -1.21 -11.20
C ALA A 475 -8.72 -0.12 -11.81
N ALA A 476 -9.50 0.58 -10.98
CA ALA A 476 -10.30 1.72 -11.42
C ALA A 476 -9.43 2.76 -12.15
N TRP A 477 -8.28 3.12 -11.56
CA TRP A 477 -7.31 4.00 -12.22
C TRP A 477 -6.82 3.45 -13.56
N ARG A 478 -6.38 2.19 -13.58
CA ARG A 478 -5.74 1.59 -14.75
C ARG A 478 -6.64 1.58 -15.98
N SER A 479 -7.95 1.41 -15.79
CA SER A 479 -8.93 1.41 -16.86
C SER A 479 -9.36 2.83 -17.26
N SER A 480 -9.65 3.73 -16.31
CA SER A 480 -10.14 5.07 -16.64
C SER A 480 -9.10 5.99 -17.25
N GLN A 481 -7.82 5.86 -16.87
CA GLN A 481 -6.74 6.68 -17.47
C GLN A 481 -6.61 6.49 -18.99
N LEU A 482 -7.02 5.33 -19.52
CA LEU A 482 -6.97 5.07 -20.97
C LEU A 482 -7.92 5.98 -21.74
N LEU A 483 -9.05 6.36 -21.13
CA LEU A 483 -10.04 7.24 -21.76
C LEU A 483 -9.47 8.65 -21.98
N LEU A 484 -8.55 9.11 -21.12
CA LEU A 484 -7.81 10.37 -21.33
C LEU A 484 -6.91 10.30 -22.57
N LEU A 485 -6.46 9.10 -22.92
CA LEU A 485 -5.59 8.81 -24.04
C LEU A 485 -6.37 8.30 -25.28
N GLY A 486 -7.70 8.33 -25.25
CA GLY A 486 -8.56 7.89 -26.35
C GLY A 486 -8.59 6.38 -26.57
N LYS A 487 -8.33 5.59 -25.52
CA LYS A 487 -8.37 4.12 -25.55
C LYS A 487 -9.28 3.57 -24.46
N ARG A 488 -9.69 2.30 -24.60
CA ARG A 488 -10.26 1.49 -23.51
C ARG A 488 -9.80 0.03 -23.60
N GLU A 489 -9.95 -0.69 -22.50
CA GLU A 489 -9.75 -2.16 -22.48
C GLU A 489 -10.74 -2.84 -23.42
N LYS A 490 -10.24 -3.77 -24.22
CA LYS A 490 -11.05 -4.54 -25.16
C LYS A 490 -11.95 -5.49 -24.38
N GLN A 491 -13.27 -5.40 -24.59
CA GLN A 491 -14.22 -6.28 -23.92
C GLN A 491 -13.97 -7.74 -24.32
N CYS A 492 -13.89 -8.59 -23.30
CA CYS A 492 -13.70 -10.02 -23.45
C CYS A 492 -14.97 -10.66 -23.99
N ASP A 493 -14.88 -11.34 -25.15
CA ASP A 493 -15.92 -12.27 -25.58
C ASP A 493 -15.71 -13.59 -24.80
N PRO A 494 -16.64 -14.02 -23.94
CA PRO A 494 -16.49 -15.24 -23.15
C PRO A 494 -16.42 -16.53 -24.00
N SER A 495 -16.65 -16.45 -25.31
CA SER A 495 -16.49 -17.55 -26.28
C SER A 495 -15.14 -17.58 -27.00
N ALA A 496 -14.30 -16.55 -26.84
CA ALA A 496 -13.00 -16.43 -27.51
C ALA A 496 -11.86 -17.14 -26.74
N SER A 497 -10.77 -17.50 -27.44
CA SER A 497 -9.59 -18.13 -26.84
C SER A 497 -8.98 -17.27 -25.73
N SER A 498 -8.27 -17.86 -24.77
CA SER A 498 -7.69 -17.18 -23.60
C SER A 498 -6.83 -15.94 -23.91
N THR A 499 -6.26 -15.83 -25.10
CA THR A 499 -5.51 -14.65 -25.59
C THR A 499 -6.39 -13.45 -25.95
N ALA A 500 -7.67 -13.64 -26.24
CA ALA A 500 -8.62 -12.56 -26.52
C ALA A 500 -9.10 -11.86 -25.24
N CYS A 501 -8.97 -12.54 -24.09
CA CYS A 501 -9.33 -12.04 -22.77
C CYS A 501 -8.11 -11.49 -22.01
N ASP A 502 -7.13 -10.95 -22.71
CA ASP A 502 -6.00 -10.26 -22.07
C ASP A 502 -6.43 -8.83 -21.68
N PRO A 503 -6.48 -8.49 -20.38
CA PRO A 503 -6.83 -7.15 -19.89
C PRO A 503 -5.83 -6.07 -20.33
N LEU A 504 -4.73 -6.45 -20.98
CA LEU A 504 -3.77 -5.53 -21.59
C LEU A 504 -4.02 -5.28 -23.08
N ASN A 505 -5.13 -5.77 -23.65
CA ASN A 505 -5.57 -5.42 -25.00
C ASN A 505 -6.46 -4.18 -24.96
N PHE A 506 -6.22 -3.23 -25.88
CA PHE A 506 -6.98 -1.98 -25.94
C PHE A 506 -7.54 -1.71 -27.34
N GLU A 507 -8.59 -0.89 -27.39
CA GLU A 507 -9.21 -0.38 -28.61
C GLU A 507 -9.41 1.13 -28.56
N ASP A 508 -9.52 1.77 -29.72
CA ASP A 508 -9.87 3.19 -29.82
C ASP A 508 -11.29 3.43 -29.31
N VAL A 509 -11.48 4.53 -28.58
CA VAL A 509 -12.83 4.99 -28.21
C VAL A 509 -13.32 6.11 -29.13
N PRO A 510 -14.64 6.22 -29.35
CA PRO A 510 -15.23 7.37 -30.02
C PRO A 510 -14.85 8.69 -29.33
N PRO A 511 -14.74 9.83 -30.07
CA PRO A 511 -14.34 11.13 -29.52
C PRO A 511 -15.15 11.59 -28.31
N GLU A 512 -16.43 11.21 -28.21
CA GLU A 512 -17.32 11.52 -27.10
C GLU A 512 -17.04 10.76 -25.81
N GLU A 513 -16.33 9.63 -25.89
CA GLU A 513 -15.88 8.83 -24.74
C GLU A 513 -14.50 9.26 -24.24
N VAL A 514 -13.78 10.10 -24.99
CA VAL A 514 -12.47 10.63 -24.59
C VAL A 514 -12.66 11.61 -23.43
N LEU A 515 -12.07 11.30 -22.29
CA LEU A 515 -12.20 12.15 -21.10
C LEU A 515 -11.21 13.32 -21.16
N THR A 516 -11.67 14.48 -20.70
CA THR A 516 -10.77 15.57 -20.28
C THR A 516 -10.14 15.21 -18.94
N GLU A 517 -9.11 15.96 -18.54
CA GLU A 517 -8.51 15.83 -17.21
C GLU A 517 -9.57 15.98 -16.11
N ASP A 518 -10.47 16.96 -16.23
CA ASP A 518 -11.59 17.17 -15.30
C ASP A 518 -12.58 15.99 -15.29
N GLY A 519 -12.93 15.47 -16.46
CA GLY A 519 -13.82 14.31 -16.59
C GLY A 519 -13.23 13.06 -15.94
N LEU A 520 -11.92 12.82 -16.12
CA LEU A 520 -11.22 11.71 -15.49
C LEU A 520 -11.13 11.87 -13.98
N MET A 521 -10.82 13.07 -13.47
CA MET A 521 -10.78 13.33 -12.03
C MET A 521 -12.14 13.06 -11.37
N ASP A 522 -13.23 13.46 -12.01
CA ASP A 522 -14.58 13.21 -11.52
C ASP A 522 -14.96 11.72 -11.54
N GLU A 523 -14.56 10.99 -12.59
CA GLU A 523 -14.75 9.55 -12.67
C GLU A 523 -13.96 8.82 -11.57
N MET A 524 -12.71 9.23 -11.35
CA MET A 524 -11.84 8.64 -10.32
C MET A 524 -12.31 8.92 -8.91
N SER A 525 -12.76 10.14 -8.61
CA SER A 525 -13.37 10.43 -7.31
C SER A 525 -14.57 9.52 -7.04
N ARG A 526 -15.49 9.37 -8.00
CA ARG A 526 -16.67 8.51 -7.82
C ARG A 526 -16.31 7.03 -7.67
N ALA A 527 -15.42 6.52 -8.52
CA ALA A 527 -15.02 5.12 -8.48
C ALA A 527 -14.34 4.78 -7.14
N TRP A 528 -13.46 5.66 -6.65
CA TRP A 528 -12.76 5.45 -5.39
C TRP A 528 -13.69 5.62 -4.18
N GLU A 529 -14.64 6.56 -4.21
CA GLU A 529 -15.70 6.63 -3.20
C GLU A 529 -16.50 5.32 -3.13
N ALA A 530 -16.84 4.72 -4.28
CA ALA A 530 -17.55 3.44 -4.32
C ALA A 530 -16.71 2.27 -3.75
N VAL A 531 -15.42 2.18 -4.08
CA VAL A 531 -14.50 1.18 -3.50
C VAL A 531 -14.37 1.39 -1.98
N THR A 532 -14.34 2.63 -1.50
CA THR A 532 -14.33 2.92 -0.06
C THR A 532 -15.55 2.35 0.64
N GLU A 533 -16.74 2.50 0.07
CA GLU A 533 -17.98 1.96 0.63
C GLU A 533 -18.01 0.43 0.64
N THR A 534 -17.48 -0.25 -0.39
CA THR A 534 -17.45 -1.72 -0.44
C THR A 534 -16.50 -2.33 0.59
N HIS A 535 -15.52 -1.58 1.09
CA HIS A 535 -14.49 -2.04 2.02
C HIS A 535 -14.66 -1.45 3.43
N GLY A 536 -15.89 -1.46 3.95
CA GLY A 536 -16.18 -1.10 5.35
C GLY A 536 -16.45 0.39 5.59
N GLY A 537 -16.55 1.19 4.52
CA GLY A 537 -16.91 2.59 4.58
C GLY A 537 -15.78 3.52 5.01
N THR A 538 -16.08 4.82 4.98
CA THR A 538 -15.10 5.90 5.06
C THR A 538 -14.22 5.86 6.31
N LEU A 539 -14.79 5.71 7.51
CA LEU A 539 -14.02 5.75 8.77
C LEU A 539 -13.09 4.53 8.93
N SER A 540 -13.56 3.35 8.55
CA SER A 540 -12.75 2.12 8.59
C SER A 540 -11.53 2.25 7.68
N GLN A 541 -11.77 2.67 6.44
CA GLN A 541 -10.70 2.86 5.47
C GLN A 541 -9.74 3.98 5.87
N LEU A 542 -10.25 5.08 6.44
CA LEU A 542 -9.42 6.17 6.93
C LEU A 542 -8.45 5.74 8.02
N ARG A 543 -8.91 4.95 9.00
CA ARG A 543 -8.03 4.41 10.04
C ARG A 543 -6.93 3.56 9.44
N MET A 544 -7.28 2.68 8.51
CA MET A 544 -6.29 1.84 7.84
C MET A 544 -5.30 2.66 7.02
N TYR A 545 -5.79 3.65 6.27
CA TYR A 545 -4.94 4.55 5.48
C TYR A 545 -3.99 5.34 6.37
N ARG A 546 -4.47 5.96 7.45
CA ARG A 546 -3.63 6.68 8.43
C ARG A 546 -2.59 5.77 9.06
N ARG A 547 -2.98 4.58 9.53
CA ARG A 547 -2.07 3.56 10.07
C ARG A 547 -1.01 3.17 9.03
N SER A 548 -1.39 3.05 7.76
CA SER A 548 -0.46 2.79 6.65
C SER A 548 0.48 3.95 6.34
N LEU A 549 0.17 5.17 6.76
CA LEU A 549 1.08 6.31 6.65
C LEU A 549 1.94 6.47 7.91
N GLY A 550 1.78 5.60 8.92
CA GLY A 550 2.41 5.78 10.22
C GLY A 550 1.80 6.94 11.03
N LEU A 551 0.65 7.44 10.60
CA LEU A 551 -0.11 8.46 11.31
C LEU A 551 -0.91 7.79 12.45
N GLY A 552 -0.93 8.43 13.61
CA GLY A 552 -1.75 7.99 14.73
C GLY A 552 -3.26 8.15 14.48
N GLU A 553 -4.05 7.77 15.47
CA GLU A 553 -5.50 7.99 15.48
C GLU A 553 -5.85 9.46 15.22
N LEU A 554 -7.02 9.70 14.63
CA LEU A 554 -7.52 11.06 14.44
C LEU A 554 -7.70 11.76 15.79
N PRO A 555 -7.35 13.04 15.91
CA PRO A 555 -7.79 13.84 17.05
C PRO A 555 -9.31 13.78 17.16
N ASN A 556 -9.83 13.61 18.39
CA ASN A 556 -11.28 13.53 18.64
C ASN A 556 -12.05 14.69 17.98
N GLN A 557 -11.49 15.90 17.96
CA GLN A 557 -12.13 17.03 17.29
C GLN A 557 -12.39 16.78 15.80
N ILE A 558 -11.40 16.27 15.06
CA ILE A 558 -11.51 15.98 13.63
C ILE A 558 -12.42 14.78 13.41
N LEU A 559 -12.25 13.73 14.23
CA LEU A 559 -13.12 12.55 14.20
C LEU A 559 -14.59 12.93 14.35
N CYS A 560 -14.91 13.84 15.27
CA CYS A 560 -16.29 14.26 15.50
C CYS A 560 -16.80 15.25 14.46
N GLN A 561 -15.93 16.08 13.89
CA GLN A 561 -16.30 16.99 12.82
C GLN A 561 -16.69 16.24 11.53
N HIS A 562 -15.94 15.20 11.15
CA HIS A 562 -16.11 14.51 9.88
C HIS A 562 -16.90 13.20 10.01
N PHE A 563 -16.83 12.53 11.16
CA PHE A 563 -17.34 11.17 11.35
C PHE A 563 -18.22 11.00 12.59
N PHE A 564 -18.91 12.07 13.02
CA PHE A 564 -19.76 12.06 14.22
C PHE A 564 -20.61 10.78 14.36
N THR A 565 -21.39 10.44 13.35
CA THR A 565 -22.31 9.30 13.40
C THR A 565 -21.57 7.96 13.46
N LEU A 566 -20.52 7.79 12.65
CA LEU A 566 -19.74 6.55 12.58
C LEU A 566 -18.93 6.31 13.86
N ALA A 567 -18.21 7.34 14.34
CA ALA A 567 -17.44 7.26 15.59
C ALA A 567 -18.33 6.95 16.80
N ASN A 568 -19.53 7.53 16.87
CA ASN A 568 -20.49 7.24 17.93
C ASN A 568 -21.11 5.83 17.81
N ALA A 569 -21.26 5.29 16.60
CA ALA A 569 -21.78 3.94 16.40
C ALA A 569 -20.81 2.87 16.93
N GLU A 570 -19.51 3.05 16.68
CA GLU A 570 -18.46 2.14 17.14
C GLU A 570 -18.24 2.22 18.65
N ALA A 571 -18.17 3.43 19.20
CA ALA A 571 -17.94 3.68 20.61
C ALA A 571 -18.87 4.80 21.10
N ARG A 572 -20.06 4.40 21.57
CA ARG A 572 -21.07 5.33 22.10
C ARG A 572 -20.48 6.26 23.15
N GLY A 573 -20.59 7.58 22.93
CA GLY A 573 -20.05 8.61 23.81
C GLY A 573 -18.72 9.21 23.37
N THR A 574 -18.10 8.71 22.29
CA THR A 574 -16.83 9.24 21.76
C THR A 574 -16.99 10.66 21.21
N CYS A 575 -18.08 10.93 20.49
CA CYS A 575 -18.30 12.21 19.83
C CYS A 575 -19.47 13.02 20.38
N ILE A 576 -20.12 12.54 21.43
CA ILE A 576 -21.26 13.22 22.04
C ILE A 576 -20.79 13.98 23.29
N PRO A 577 -20.99 15.31 23.35
CA PRO A 577 -20.88 16.04 24.61
C PRO A 577 -21.79 15.39 25.65
N SER A 578 -21.31 15.18 26.87
CA SER A 578 -22.13 14.64 27.95
C SER A 578 -23.32 15.57 28.23
N CYS A 579 -24.49 15.26 27.66
CA CYS A 579 -25.70 16.06 27.86
C CYS A 579 -26.11 15.99 29.32
N ALA A 580 -26.40 17.14 29.93
CA ALA A 580 -26.85 17.18 31.31
C ALA A 580 -28.21 16.46 31.47
N ARG A 581 -28.55 16.05 32.70
CA ARG A 581 -29.90 15.54 33.00
C ARG A 581 -30.95 16.52 32.48
N GLY A 582 -32.03 15.99 31.92
CA GLY A 582 -33.08 16.80 31.30
C GLY A 582 -32.82 17.14 29.83
N THR A 583 -31.61 16.92 29.32
CA THR A 583 -31.27 17.12 27.91
C THR A 583 -30.83 15.81 27.27
N ALA A 584 -31.12 15.67 25.98
CA ALA A 584 -30.59 14.58 25.15
C ALA A 584 -29.93 15.17 23.90
N TRP A 585 -29.04 14.41 23.28
CA TRP A 585 -28.36 14.85 22.07
C TRP A 585 -29.31 14.94 20.87
N ASP A 586 -29.49 16.13 20.32
CA ASP A 586 -30.23 16.34 19.07
C ASP A 586 -29.29 16.12 17.87
N ARG A 587 -29.58 15.09 17.08
CA ARG A 587 -28.79 14.71 15.90
C ARG A 587 -28.93 15.68 14.72
N THR A 588 -30.00 16.47 14.69
CA THR A 588 -30.27 17.45 13.63
C THR A 588 -29.59 18.76 13.95
N ALA A 589 -29.68 19.22 15.20
CA ALA A 589 -29.09 20.48 15.64
C ALA A 589 -27.62 20.33 16.09
N LEU A 590 -27.10 19.10 16.19
CA LEU A 590 -25.76 18.77 16.69
C LEU A 590 -25.44 19.46 18.02
N GLN A 591 -26.41 19.43 18.95
CA GLN A 591 -26.27 19.99 20.29
C GLN A 591 -27.20 19.28 21.29
N CYS A 592 -26.93 19.41 22.59
CA CYS A 592 -27.85 18.92 23.61
C CYS A 592 -29.13 19.78 23.62
N ALA A 593 -30.27 19.14 23.39
CA ALA A 593 -31.58 19.76 23.44
C ALA A 593 -32.37 19.28 24.67
N PRO A 594 -33.18 20.14 25.31
CA PRO A 594 -34.03 19.73 26.41
C PRO A 594 -35.11 18.74 25.95
N CYS A 595 -35.40 17.75 26.78
CA CYS A 595 -36.45 16.78 26.51
C CYS A 595 -37.81 17.45 26.44
N GLY A 596 -38.52 17.28 25.33
CA GLY A 596 -39.85 17.86 25.13
C GLY A 596 -40.90 17.29 26.09
N PRO A 597 -42.10 17.91 26.15
CA PRO A 597 -43.17 17.44 27.01
C PRO A 597 -43.54 15.99 26.67
N GLY A 598 -43.80 15.19 27.71
CA GLY A 598 -44.01 13.76 27.64
C GLY A 598 -42.74 12.93 27.73
N PHE A 599 -41.57 13.55 27.68
CA PHE A 599 -40.28 12.86 27.76
C PHE A 599 -39.40 13.43 28.87
N TYR A 600 -38.38 12.67 29.28
CA TYR A 600 -37.44 13.06 30.32
C TYR A 600 -36.05 12.44 30.12
N ALA A 601 -35.04 12.99 30.78
CA ALA A 601 -33.68 12.45 30.81
C ALA A 601 -33.17 12.31 32.26
N PRO A 602 -33.24 11.11 32.87
CA PRO A 602 -32.90 10.92 34.28
C PRO A 602 -31.40 10.90 34.56
N THR A 603 -30.58 10.64 33.55
CA THR A 603 -29.12 10.55 33.64
C THR A 603 -28.45 11.48 32.63
N THR A 604 -27.16 11.74 32.82
CA THR A 604 -26.35 12.47 31.84
C THR A 604 -26.02 11.59 30.64
N GLY A 605 -25.77 12.19 29.47
CA GLY A 605 -25.33 11.50 28.25
C GLY A 605 -26.44 10.72 27.53
N LEU A 606 -27.71 11.10 27.71
CA LEU A 606 -28.82 10.47 27.00
C LEU A 606 -28.83 10.86 25.50
N PHE A 607 -29.08 9.86 24.67
CA PHE A 607 -29.10 9.97 23.21
C PHE A 607 -30.47 10.37 22.69
N GLU A 608 -31.52 9.94 23.39
CA GLU A 608 -32.91 10.22 23.13
C GLU A 608 -33.59 10.40 24.47
N CYS A 609 -34.57 11.28 24.53
CA CYS A 609 -35.35 11.44 25.75
C CYS A 609 -36.23 10.21 25.97
N VAL A 610 -36.32 9.76 27.21
CA VAL A 610 -37.11 8.60 27.61
C VAL A 610 -38.57 9.04 27.68
N PRO A 611 -39.53 8.34 27.04
CA PRO A 611 -40.94 8.68 27.20
C PRO A 611 -41.38 8.42 28.64
N CYS A 612 -42.30 9.25 29.14
CA CYS A 612 -42.98 8.96 30.38
C CYS A 612 -43.81 7.69 30.23
N GLU A 613 -43.61 6.72 31.12
CA GLU A 613 -44.39 5.48 31.14
C GLU A 613 -45.89 5.77 31.37
N PRO A 614 -46.80 4.88 30.95
CA PRO A 614 -48.23 5.04 31.21
C PRO A 614 -48.54 5.36 32.68
N ASN A 615 -49.52 6.25 32.89
CA ASN A 615 -49.86 6.90 34.16
C ASN A 615 -48.79 7.86 34.72
N SER A 616 -47.87 8.33 33.90
CA SER A 616 -46.99 9.44 34.22
C SER A 616 -46.88 10.41 33.05
N PHE A 617 -46.50 11.65 33.35
CA PHE A 617 -46.38 12.72 32.37
C PHE A 617 -45.22 13.66 32.70
N SER A 618 -44.77 14.42 31.70
CA SER A 618 -43.91 15.58 31.91
C SER A 618 -44.45 16.76 31.10
N ALA A 619 -44.83 17.85 31.76
CA ALA A 619 -45.45 18.99 31.07
C ALA A 619 -44.44 19.98 30.47
N GLY A 620 -43.21 20.00 31.00
CA GLY A 620 -42.21 21.00 30.68
C GLY A 620 -41.01 20.43 29.91
N ASN A 621 -40.36 21.30 29.15
CA ASN A 621 -39.08 20.99 28.53
C ASN A 621 -38.01 20.76 29.60
N GLY A 622 -37.09 19.83 29.35
CA GLY A 622 -35.92 19.63 30.20
C GLY A 622 -36.16 18.69 31.39
N SER A 623 -37.21 17.87 31.37
CA SER A 623 -37.57 17.09 32.56
C SER A 623 -36.54 16.02 32.89
N VAL A 624 -36.23 15.83 34.18
CA VAL A 624 -35.31 14.79 34.68
C VAL A 624 -36.03 13.56 35.24
N GLY A 625 -37.37 13.56 35.17
CA GLY A 625 -38.27 12.52 35.68
C GLY A 625 -39.69 12.72 35.16
N CYS A 626 -40.57 11.75 35.37
CA CYS A 626 -42.00 11.89 35.09
C CYS A 626 -42.81 12.01 36.37
N THR A 627 -43.86 12.81 36.33
CA THR A 627 -44.81 13.00 37.41
C THR A 627 -45.96 12.02 37.24
N SER A 628 -46.35 11.30 38.29
CA SER A 628 -47.47 10.37 38.21
C SER A 628 -48.80 11.10 38.11
N CYS A 629 -49.75 10.52 37.37
CA CYS A 629 -51.12 11.01 37.34
C CYS A 629 -51.76 10.90 38.73
N ALA A 630 -52.43 11.98 39.14
CA ALA A 630 -53.22 12.00 40.38
C ALA A 630 -54.44 11.07 40.26
N ALA A 631 -55.03 10.69 41.40
CA ALA A 631 -56.29 9.96 41.41
C ALA A 631 -57.35 10.69 40.56
N GLY A 632 -58.19 9.91 39.88
CA GLY A 632 -59.14 10.43 38.89
C GLY A 632 -58.54 10.78 37.53
N HIS A 633 -57.21 10.73 37.35
CA HIS A 633 -56.56 10.99 36.07
C HIS A 633 -55.71 9.80 35.63
N TYR A 634 -55.46 9.70 34.33
CA TYR A 634 -54.66 8.64 33.74
C TYR A 634 -53.87 9.17 32.53
N ALA A 635 -52.78 8.50 32.21
CA ALA A 635 -52.09 8.65 30.94
C ALA A 635 -52.04 7.27 30.30
N ALA A 636 -52.78 7.09 29.20
CA ALA A 636 -52.98 5.77 28.60
C ALA A 636 -51.71 5.25 27.93
N GLU A 637 -51.02 6.12 27.19
CA GLU A 637 -49.90 5.77 26.34
C GLU A 637 -48.59 6.32 26.90
N PRO A 638 -47.45 5.71 26.56
CA PRO A 638 -46.14 6.29 26.84
C PRO A 638 -45.99 7.65 26.15
N GLY A 639 -45.25 8.57 26.76
CA GLY A 639 -44.89 9.85 26.15
C GLY A 639 -45.93 10.96 26.29
N GLN A 640 -46.88 10.85 27.22
CA GLN A 640 -47.91 11.89 27.39
C GLN A 640 -47.41 13.10 28.17
N SER A 641 -47.72 14.30 27.69
CA SER A 641 -47.34 15.58 28.30
C SER A 641 -48.27 16.04 29.41
N GLU A 642 -49.42 15.38 29.58
CA GLU A 642 -50.43 15.65 30.60
C GLU A 642 -51.24 14.37 30.88
N CYS A 643 -51.98 14.35 31.99
CA CYS A 643 -52.90 13.26 32.29
C CYS A 643 -54.34 13.66 31.93
N SER A 644 -55.07 12.76 31.29
CA SER A 644 -56.49 12.91 31.03
C SER A 644 -57.33 12.57 32.27
N ALA A 645 -58.43 13.30 32.48
CA ALA A 645 -59.41 12.95 33.50
C ALA A 645 -60.18 11.67 33.11
N CYS A 646 -60.54 10.84 34.09
CA CYS A 646 -61.44 9.71 33.86
C CYS A 646 -62.81 10.23 33.43
N ALA A 647 -63.32 9.76 32.29
CA ALA A 647 -64.64 10.14 31.81
C ALA A 647 -65.75 9.73 32.78
N ALA A 648 -66.91 10.41 32.70
CA ALA A 648 -68.10 10.02 33.46
C ALA A 648 -68.45 8.54 33.24
N GLY A 649 -68.86 7.85 34.31
CA GLY A 649 -69.04 6.40 34.33
C GLY A 649 -67.77 5.59 34.63
N LYS A 650 -66.59 6.23 34.71
CA LYS A 650 -65.32 5.59 35.10
C LYS A 650 -64.67 6.28 36.30
N TYR A 651 -63.76 5.59 36.98
CA TYR A 651 -63.01 6.11 38.12
C TYR A 651 -61.57 5.58 38.18
N GLN A 652 -60.71 6.28 38.92
CA GLN A 652 -59.36 5.82 39.27
C GLN A 652 -59.04 6.18 40.73
N GLY A 653 -59.03 5.18 41.61
CA GLY A 653 -58.84 5.36 43.05
C GLY A 653 -57.38 5.29 43.52
N GLU A 654 -56.47 4.77 42.70
CA GLU A 654 -55.06 4.59 43.07
C GLU A 654 -54.13 5.43 42.18
N THR A 655 -53.06 5.97 42.77
CA THR A 655 -51.94 6.53 42.00
C THR A 655 -51.15 5.38 41.34
N GLN A 656 -50.85 5.50 40.04
CA GLN A 656 -49.95 4.62 39.26
C GLN A 656 -50.47 3.23 38.79
N ARG A 657 -51.75 3.00 38.41
CA ARG A 657 -52.11 1.75 37.66
C ARG A 657 -53.42 1.72 36.86
N LYS A 658 -53.34 1.16 35.64
CA LYS A 658 -54.39 0.77 34.64
C LYS A 658 -55.34 1.90 34.16
N PRO A 659 -55.82 1.85 32.89
CA PRO A 659 -56.81 2.83 32.41
C PRO A 659 -58.04 2.86 33.33
N CYS A 660 -58.74 3.99 33.38
CA CYS A 660 -59.85 4.20 34.30
C CYS A 660 -60.81 3.01 34.34
N SER A 661 -61.14 2.57 35.55
CA SER A 661 -62.02 1.44 35.77
C SER A 661 -63.48 1.86 35.56
N GLU A 662 -64.27 1.01 34.90
CA GLU A 662 -65.71 1.20 34.81
C GLU A 662 -66.35 1.11 36.20
N CYS A 663 -67.38 1.92 36.44
CA CYS A 663 -68.22 1.74 37.61
C CYS A 663 -68.91 0.36 37.57
N SER A 664 -68.97 -0.31 38.73
CA SER A 664 -69.67 -1.59 38.83
C SER A 664 -71.18 -1.41 38.63
N PRO A 665 -71.90 -2.42 38.11
CA PRO A 665 -73.34 -2.35 37.95
C PRO A 665 -74.04 -1.90 39.24
N GLY A 666 -74.83 -0.82 39.16
CA GLY A 666 -75.51 -0.22 40.32
C GLY A 666 -74.80 0.97 40.97
N THR A 667 -73.60 1.34 40.52
CA THR A 667 -72.87 2.55 40.95
C THR A 667 -72.58 3.45 39.75
N PHE A 668 -72.42 4.75 39.96
CA PHE A 668 -72.05 5.68 38.87
C PHE A 668 -71.11 6.80 39.33
N SER A 669 -70.38 7.36 38.36
CA SER A 669 -69.55 8.55 38.51
C SER A 669 -70.10 9.64 37.60
N ALA A 670 -70.58 10.74 38.18
CA ALA A 670 -71.27 11.80 37.45
C ALA A 670 -70.32 12.86 36.87
N MET A 671 -69.10 12.97 37.39
CA MET A 671 -68.13 13.99 37.01
C MET A 671 -66.89 13.35 36.41
N GLU A 672 -66.25 14.05 35.47
CA GLU A 672 -64.91 13.69 35.02
C GLU A 672 -63.93 13.79 36.21
N GLY A 673 -62.91 12.93 36.23
CA GLY A 673 -61.89 12.97 37.27
C GLY A 673 -62.26 12.25 38.57
N ALA A 674 -63.26 11.37 38.55
CA ALA A 674 -63.70 10.70 39.78
C ALA A 674 -62.69 9.69 40.33
N THR A 675 -62.51 9.70 41.65
CA THR A 675 -61.63 8.78 42.38
C THR A 675 -62.37 7.55 42.92
N ALA A 676 -63.71 7.55 42.88
CA ALA A 676 -64.57 6.45 43.28
C ALA A 676 -65.94 6.56 42.58
N CYS A 677 -66.66 5.45 42.46
CA CYS A 677 -68.07 5.44 42.07
C CYS A 677 -68.96 5.42 43.32
N THR A 678 -70.12 6.07 43.25
CA THR A 678 -71.11 6.14 44.34
C THR A 678 -72.43 5.50 44.00
#